data_AF-A0A8J6JND3-F1
#
_entry.id   AF-A0A8J6JND3-F1
#
_cell.length_a   1.000
_cell.length_b   1.000
_cell.length_c   1.000
_cell.angle_alpha   90.00
_cell.angle_beta   90.00
_cell.angle_gamma   90.00
#
_symmetry.space_group_name_H-M   'P 1'
#
loop_
_entity.id
_entity.type
_entity.pdbx_description
1 polymer ?
#
loop_
_entity_poly.entity_id
_entity_poly.type
_entity_poly.pdbx_seq_one_letter_code
_entity_poly.pdbx_strand_id
1 'polypeptide(L)'
;VKADDVVLDGKKPTTVDVAPGTKNPTNSDGKEIKDNTNSGSAPSVAYYTVAFNTDGGSEVASQSVVSGGKASVPAEPTRDGYVFYGWALDGKPYDFTAAVNGDLTLTALWGKQAALGEWTVDRTEPKTWTVAEGWITHETTDQKAANDWYDWQGKGSFTGAVASDRWNVRTEIEITDEMLSARTEDKDGIRSSIWVQVDGIHGTPADQKGMLDWAILQFANDPTVEGGAVWQYWDASGDGVWNDIEGVKPTAGRHTVEIRFDGEQILQYIDGVQVNSYALDVSGDAGVSAPSYVIIQSRTYGKSYAVKWAVPQVGYHDLYPAGTIFIETADELKTAVAGQADNQTWVLWGDEYDITPDDVTLRGSDGAVVDNGGQAGWYLPITADNLTVIGVGSPVLTSTTARENGAWATQSLVFVWGDGVTLDGLTITPNQAKNKTVEVVGDKSVTIRNCTFGKLKDGAAGSLYFNGAGADTAAGTVLVENSKFDGASVAFDGCKAKAITLSGNTWTEIDGYAIGNTFWGDAGRKTAAYTDVDVTGNSFTAKTGDTIVMARLNQTFKLDLTNTVNGSALTAEEFLPYLSFNNSSNWSECKENKVIVGDVTYCNPVSCFTTEDFGAFGDTWPGAYNLGWKYADGFDWDTITKIEVGMLDAAGQPLVTYTASGDQLDYQKLHEYVKPTKQSSAPFYQTYQDKPLAEGAGEDWTVAKGAAFESWTPASAYVMITAGSNVYYGMTALAE
;
A
#
# COMPACT_ATOMS: atom_id res chain seq x y z
N VAL A 1 -54.53 -4.27 -2.24
CA VAL A 1 -54.40 -5.62 -1.65
C VAL A 1 -52.94 -5.75 -1.24
N LYS A 2 -52.63 -6.13 0.01
CA LYS A 2 -51.24 -6.31 0.46
C LYS A 2 -50.64 -7.53 -0.25
N ALA A 3 -49.31 -7.52 -0.45
CA ALA A 3 -48.60 -8.47 -1.31
C ALA A 3 -48.60 -9.93 -0.81
N ASP A 4 -49.09 -10.17 0.40
CA ASP A 4 -48.94 -11.47 1.08
C ASP A 4 -50.08 -12.47 0.75
N ASP A 5 -51.06 -12.09 -0.05
CA ASP A 5 -52.27 -12.89 -0.32
C ASP A 5 -52.37 -13.50 -1.73
N VAL A 6 -51.27 -13.65 -2.47
CA VAL A 6 -51.30 -14.25 -3.82
C VAL A 6 -50.42 -15.50 -3.89
N VAL A 7 -51.05 -16.66 -3.67
CA VAL A 7 -50.51 -17.96 -4.06
C VAL A 7 -50.91 -18.22 -5.51
N LEU A 8 -49.93 -18.33 -6.41
CA LEU A 8 -50.12 -18.75 -7.80
C LEU A 8 -49.20 -19.93 -8.13
N ASP A 9 -49.73 -21.13 -7.93
CA ASP A 9 -49.51 -22.37 -8.70
C ASP A 9 -48.15 -22.60 -9.41
N GLY A 10 -47.04 -22.46 -8.68
CA GLY A 10 -45.81 -23.22 -8.90
C GLY A 10 -45.04 -23.05 -10.23
N LYS A 11 -45.37 -22.12 -11.14
CA LYS A 11 -44.56 -21.85 -12.35
C LYS A 11 -44.54 -20.37 -12.77
N LYS A 12 -43.32 -19.84 -13.00
CA LYS A 12 -43.02 -18.52 -13.58
C LYS A 12 -43.59 -18.38 -15.01
N PRO A 13 -44.11 -17.22 -15.44
CA PRO A 13 -44.48 -16.99 -16.83
C PRO A 13 -43.29 -16.47 -17.65
N THR A 14 -42.92 -17.21 -18.70
CA THR A 14 -42.26 -16.67 -19.89
C THR A 14 -43.33 -16.21 -20.89
N THR A 15 -43.07 -15.08 -21.53
CA THR A 15 -43.91 -14.34 -22.49
C THR A 15 -44.72 -15.18 -23.48
N VAL A 16 -46.01 -14.85 -23.67
CA VAL A 16 -46.89 -15.43 -24.72
C VAL A 16 -47.12 -14.38 -25.81
N ASP A 17 -46.65 -14.67 -27.03
CA ASP A 17 -47.05 -13.97 -28.26
C ASP A 17 -48.45 -14.42 -28.71
N VAL A 18 -49.34 -13.48 -29.05
CA VAL A 18 -50.67 -13.79 -29.61
C VAL A 18 -50.68 -13.49 -31.11
N ALA A 19 -51.12 -14.46 -31.92
CA ALA A 19 -51.14 -14.40 -33.38
C ALA A 19 -52.21 -13.41 -33.95
N PRO A 20 -52.02 -12.87 -35.17
CA PRO A 20 -52.92 -11.86 -35.74
C PRO A 20 -54.17 -12.47 -36.38
N GLY A 21 -55.37 -12.00 -36.00
CA GLY A 21 -56.61 -12.31 -36.71
C GLY A 21 -57.92 -12.37 -35.92
N THR A 22 -57.93 -12.14 -34.59
CA THR A 22 -59.17 -12.09 -33.80
C THR A 22 -59.83 -10.71 -33.84
N LYS A 23 -61.15 -10.66 -34.07
CA LYS A 23 -61.95 -9.42 -34.00
C LYS A 23 -62.08 -8.94 -32.55
N ASN A 24 -61.96 -7.63 -32.32
CA ASN A 24 -62.11 -7.02 -30.99
C ASN A 24 -63.53 -7.26 -30.41
N PRO A 25 -63.66 -7.48 -29.09
CA PRO A 25 -64.96 -7.64 -28.44
C PRO A 25 -65.80 -6.34 -28.48
N THR A 26 -67.13 -6.51 -28.45
CA THR A 26 -68.13 -5.41 -28.43
C THR A 26 -68.78 -5.31 -27.06
N ASN A 27 -69.26 -4.13 -26.67
CA ASN A 27 -70.01 -3.95 -25.43
C ASN A 27 -71.49 -4.33 -25.57
N SER A 28 -72.25 -4.29 -24.47
CA SER A 28 -73.68 -4.67 -24.40
C SER A 28 -74.62 -3.88 -25.31
N ASP A 29 -74.16 -2.78 -25.92
CA ASP A 29 -74.91 -1.96 -26.87
C ASP A 29 -74.44 -2.14 -28.33
N GLY A 30 -73.59 -3.14 -28.59
CA GLY A 30 -73.17 -3.53 -29.96
C GLY A 30 -72.15 -2.59 -30.62
N LYS A 31 -71.46 -1.73 -29.86
CA LYS A 31 -70.39 -0.85 -30.38
C LYS A 31 -69.02 -1.51 -30.23
N GLU A 32 -68.17 -1.43 -31.26
CA GLU A 32 -66.77 -1.89 -31.21
C GLU A 32 -66.00 -1.15 -30.12
N ILE A 33 -65.36 -1.91 -29.24
CA ILE A 33 -64.41 -1.37 -28.27
C ILE A 33 -63.12 -1.06 -29.06
N LYS A 34 -62.85 0.22 -29.28
CA LYS A 34 -61.55 0.66 -29.78
C LYS A 34 -60.54 0.49 -28.65
N ASP A 35 -59.46 -0.24 -28.91
CA ASP A 35 -58.34 -0.38 -28.00
C ASP A 35 -57.87 1.01 -27.54
N ASN A 36 -58.09 1.32 -26.27
CA ASN A 36 -57.30 2.31 -25.58
C ASN A 36 -56.17 1.56 -24.89
N THR A 37 -55.13 1.21 -25.66
CA THR A 37 -53.86 0.76 -25.09
C THR A 37 -53.22 1.93 -24.34
N ASN A 38 -53.74 2.22 -23.15
CA ASN A 38 -52.94 2.86 -22.14
C ASN A 38 -52.07 1.74 -21.56
N SER A 39 -50.89 1.57 -22.16
CA SER A 39 -49.80 0.76 -21.66
C SER A 39 -49.34 1.34 -20.32
N GLY A 40 -50.12 1.06 -19.27
CA GLY A 40 -49.67 1.20 -17.89
C GLY A 40 -48.69 0.07 -17.63
N SER A 41 -47.40 0.36 -17.84
CA SER A 41 -46.29 -0.47 -17.39
C SER A 41 -46.57 -0.91 -15.95
N ALA A 42 -46.71 -2.22 -15.73
CA ALA A 42 -46.58 -2.77 -14.38
C ALA A 42 -45.26 -2.25 -13.79
N PRO A 43 -45.23 -1.78 -12.54
CA PRO A 43 -43.98 -1.29 -11.95
C PRO A 43 -42.92 -2.40 -12.04
N SER A 44 -41.84 -2.15 -12.78
CA SER A 44 -40.72 -3.09 -12.85
C SER A 44 -40.00 -3.07 -11.52
N VAL A 45 -40.16 -4.13 -10.74
CA VAL A 45 -39.39 -4.32 -9.50
C VAL A 45 -37.97 -4.74 -9.90
N ALA A 46 -36.98 -3.89 -9.61
CA ALA A 46 -35.58 -4.21 -9.82
C ALA A 46 -35.09 -5.19 -8.74
N TYR A 47 -34.27 -6.16 -9.13
CA TYR A 47 -33.62 -7.11 -8.24
C TYR A 47 -32.11 -7.00 -8.41
N TYR A 48 -31.40 -7.20 -7.31
CA TYR A 48 -29.95 -7.26 -7.26
C TYR A 48 -29.48 -8.58 -6.67
N THR A 49 -28.30 -9.01 -7.10
CA THR A 49 -27.64 -10.25 -6.66
C THR A 49 -26.66 -9.93 -5.55
N VAL A 50 -26.77 -10.66 -4.45
CA VAL A 50 -25.79 -10.68 -3.36
C VAL A 50 -25.02 -12.00 -3.48
N ALA A 51 -23.81 -11.94 -4.00
CA ALA A 51 -22.91 -13.09 -4.12
C ALA A 51 -22.06 -13.25 -2.85
N PHE A 52 -21.80 -14.49 -2.45
CA PHE A 52 -20.98 -14.81 -1.28
C PHE A 52 -19.70 -15.51 -1.73
N ASN A 53 -18.58 -14.80 -1.72
CA ASN A 53 -17.26 -15.37 -1.96
C ASN A 53 -16.70 -15.89 -0.63
N THR A 54 -16.67 -17.20 -0.44
CA THR A 54 -16.30 -17.83 0.83
C THR A 54 -14.79 -17.83 1.09
N ASP A 55 -13.98 -17.34 0.15
CA ASP A 55 -12.52 -17.31 0.24
C ASP A 55 -11.93 -18.65 0.72
N GLY A 56 -12.27 -19.73 0.01
CA GLY A 56 -11.81 -21.08 0.32
C GLY A 56 -12.59 -21.83 1.41
N GLY A 57 -13.64 -21.22 1.99
CA GLY A 57 -14.59 -21.92 2.85
C GLY A 57 -15.69 -22.68 2.09
N SER A 58 -16.54 -23.41 2.81
CA SER A 58 -17.69 -24.13 2.26
C SER A 58 -18.64 -23.21 1.49
N GLU A 59 -19.20 -23.69 0.36
CA GLU A 59 -20.04 -22.89 -0.54
C GLU A 59 -21.26 -22.28 0.15
N VAL A 60 -21.56 -21.02 -0.21
CA VAL A 60 -22.75 -20.28 0.23
C VAL A 60 -23.50 -19.77 -1.00
N ALA A 61 -24.80 -20.09 -1.07
CA ALA A 61 -25.62 -19.72 -2.22
C ALA A 61 -25.88 -18.20 -2.27
N SER A 62 -25.81 -17.63 -3.48
CA SER A 62 -26.18 -16.23 -3.71
C SER A 62 -27.66 -15.96 -3.42
N GLN A 63 -27.96 -14.70 -3.07
CA GLN A 63 -29.32 -14.24 -2.79
C GLN A 63 -29.77 -13.25 -3.87
N SER A 64 -31.07 -13.28 -4.20
CA SER A 64 -31.71 -12.27 -5.05
C SER A 64 -32.58 -11.38 -4.16
N VAL A 65 -32.22 -10.10 -4.08
CA VAL A 65 -32.83 -9.12 -3.18
C VAL A 65 -33.51 -8.04 -4.02
N VAL A 66 -34.75 -7.69 -3.67
CA VAL A 66 -35.43 -6.55 -4.29
C VAL A 66 -34.66 -5.25 -4.02
N SER A 67 -34.59 -4.33 -4.98
CA SER A 67 -33.99 -3.01 -4.78
C SER A 67 -34.54 -2.33 -3.53
N GLY A 68 -33.65 -1.85 -2.66
CA GLY A 68 -34.00 -1.26 -1.37
C GLY A 68 -34.34 -2.26 -0.26
N GLY A 69 -34.38 -3.56 -0.57
CA GLY A 69 -34.50 -4.66 0.39
C GLY A 69 -33.19 -4.95 1.11
N LYS A 70 -33.17 -5.97 1.96
CA LYS A 70 -32.01 -6.38 2.76
C LYS A 70 -31.62 -7.82 2.45
N ALA A 71 -30.33 -8.11 2.47
CA ALA A 71 -29.86 -9.49 2.40
C ALA A 71 -30.17 -10.22 3.72
N SER A 72 -30.45 -11.52 3.63
CA SER A 72 -30.50 -12.38 4.82
C SER A 72 -29.10 -12.86 5.19
N VAL A 73 -28.82 -13.01 6.48
CA VAL A 73 -27.55 -13.60 6.95
C VAL A 73 -27.55 -15.09 6.54
N PRO A 74 -26.58 -15.56 5.73
CA PRO A 74 -26.52 -16.97 5.35
C PRO A 74 -26.06 -17.86 6.51
N ALA A 75 -26.17 -19.18 6.36
CA ALA A 75 -25.46 -20.11 7.22
C ALA A 75 -23.95 -19.84 7.14
N GLU A 76 -23.28 -19.92 8.28
CA GLU A 76 -21.86 -19.64 8.34
C GLU A 76 -21.06 -20.69 7.56
N PRO A 77 -20.14 -20.27 6.68
CA PRO A 77 -19.27 -21.21 6.01
C PRO A 77 -18.27 -21.80 7.02
N THR A 78 -17.69 -22.95 6.68
CA THR A 78 -16.58 -23.55 7.43
C THR A 78 -15.30 -23.56 6.59
N ARG A 79 -14.14 -23.40 7.25
CA ARG A 79 -12.81 -23.48 6.63
C ARG A 79 -11.83 -24.10 7.64
N ASP A 80 -11.17 -25.19 7.25
CA ASP A 80 -10.29 -25.94 8.15
C ASP A 80 -9.14 -25.08 8.67
N GLY A 81 -9.00 -25.01 10.00
CA GLY A 81 -7.97 -24.19 10.67
C GLY A 81 -8.32 -22.71 10.80
N TYR A 82 -9.55 -22.30 10.49
CA TYR A 82 -9.99 -20.91 10.58
C TYR A 82 -11.34 -20.78 11.29
N VAL A 83 -11.53 -19.64 11.96
CA VAL A 83 -12.78 -19.19 12.57
C VAL A 83 -13.40 -18.12 11.67
N PHE A 84 -14.69 -18.27 11.36
CA PHE A 84 -15.43 -17.29 10.55
C PHE A 84 -15.70 -16.02 11.37
N TYR A 85 -15.35 -14.85 10.82
CA TYR A 85 -15.64 -13.54 11.43
C TYR A 85 -16.93 -12.91 10.95
N GLY A 86 -17.26 -13.12 9.68
CA GLY A 86 -18.34 -12.39 9.03
C GLY A 86 -18.08 -12.15 7.56
N TRP A 87 -18.89 -11.25 6.99
CA TRP A 87 -18.86 -10.91 5.59
C TRP A 87 -18.37 -9.47 5.41
N ALA A 88 -17.56 -9.23 4.38
CA ALA A 88 -17.06 -7.91 4.03
C ALA A 88 -17.46 -7.49 2.62
N LEU A 89 -17.75 -6.21 2.46
CA LEU A 89 -17.88 -5.55 1.16
C LEU A 89 -16.68 -4.61 1.00
N ASP A 90 -15.89 -4.79 -0.06
CA ASP A 90 -14.69 -3.99 -0.35
C ASP A 90 -13.71 -3.91 0.85
N GLY A 91 -13.54 -5.03 1.55
CA GLY A 91 -12.64 -5.17 2.69
C GLY A 91 -13.20 -4.67 4.03
N LYS A 92 -14.41 -4.10 4.07
CA LYS A 92 -15.06 -3.60 5.30
C LYS A 92 -16.19 -4.52 5.76
N PRO A 93 -16.37 -4.75 7.08
CA PRO A 93 -17.50 -5.53 7.58
C PRO A 93 -18.85 -5.05 7.04
N TYR A 94 -19.69 -5.99 6.60
CA TYR A 94 -20.98 -5.71 5.98
C TYR A 94 -22.13 -5.74 6.99
N ASP A 95 -22.90 -4.67 7.06
CA ASP A 95 -24.13 -4.57 7.84
C ASP A 95 -25.32 -5.14 7.05
N PHE A 96 -25.83 -6.31 7.47
CA PHE A 96 -27.00 -6.95 6.85
C PHE A 96 -28.31 -6.16 7.06
N THR A 97 -28.30 -5.10 7.87
CA THR A 97 -29.42 -4.18 7.97
C THR A 97 -29.43 -3.13 6.85
N ALA A 98 -28.34 -2.98 6.10
CA ALA A 98 -28.21 -2.04 4.99
C ALA A 98 -29.08 -2.45 3.78
N ALA A 99 -29.56 -1.44 3.04
CA ALA A 99 -30.35 -1.66 1.83
C ALA A 99 -29.46 -2.04 0.65
N VAL A 100 -29.87 -3.07 -0.10
CA VAL A 100 -29.22 -3.51 -1.33
C VAL A 100 -29.77 -2.71 -2.51
N ASN A 101 -28.92 -1.86 -3.10
CA ASN A 101 -29.27 -0.96 -4.22
C ASN A 101 -28.45 -1.23 -5.50
N GLY A 102 -27.64 -2.29 -5.49
CA GLY A 102 -26.83 -2.75 -6.61
C GLY A 102 -26.39 -4.19 -6.36
N ASP A 103 -25.91 -4.85 -7.41
CA ASP A 103 -25.24 -6.14 -7.25
C ASP A 103 -23.99 -5.96 -6.39
N LEU A 104 -23.75 -6.89 -5.46
CA LEU A 104 -22.60 -6.85 -4.58
C LEU A 104 -22.06 -8.25 -4.32
N THR A 105 -20.75 -8.34 -4.08
CA THR A 105 -20.05 -9.56 -3.68
C THR A 105 -19.52 -9.36 -2.27
N LEU A 106 -20.03 -10.17 -1.35
CA LEU A 106 -19.56 -10.23 0.03
C LEU A 106 -18.49 -11.31 0.14
N THR A 107 -17.31 -10.94 0.63
CA THR A 107 -16.20 -11.86 0.84
C THR A 107 -16.14 -12.27 2.32
N ALA A 108 -15.95 -13.56 2.58
CA ALA A 108 -15.82 -14.07 3.95
C ALA A 108 -14.53 -13.55 4.60
N LEU A 109 -14.64 -13.15 5.86
CA LEU A 109 -13.51 -12.81 6.72
C LEU A 109 -13.19 -14.01 7.61
N TRP A 110 -11.91 -14.37 7.69
CA TRP A 110 -11.41 -15.54 8.42
C TRP A 110 -10.31 -15.16 9.41
N GLY A 111 -10.36 -15.74 10.60
CA GLY A 111 -9.28 -15.70 11.59
C GLY A 111 -8.61 -17.05 11.68
N LYS A 112 -7.29 -17.09 11.76
CA LYS A 112 -6.57 -18.33 12.03
C LYS A 112 -6.98 -18.86 13.40
N GLN A 113 -7.37 -20.11 13.47
CA GLN A 113 -7.84 -20.71 14.71
C GLN A 113 -6.66 -20.93 15.66
N ALA A 114 -6.73 -20.32 16.84
CA ALA A 114 -5.78 -20.50 17.91
C ALA A 114 -6.03 -21.82 18.66
N ALA A 115 -5.00 -22.35 19.30
CA ALA A 115 -5.06 -23.61 20.05
C ALA A 115 -5.05 -23.33 21.55
N LEU A 116 -6.18 -23.62 22.20
CA LEU A 116 -6.28 -23.49 23.66
C LEU A 116 -5.32 -24.45 24.38
N GLY A 117 -4.66 -23.95 25.42
CA GLY A 117 -3.82 -24.72 26.33
C GLY A 117 -4.62 -25.53 27.36
N GLU A 118 -3.91 -26.03 28.37
CA GLU A 118 -4.55 -26.75 29.48
C GLU A 118 -5.45 -25.84 30.32
N TRP A 119 -6.58 -26.38 30.79
CA TRP A 119 -7.50 -25.67 31.68
C TRP A 119 -7.00 -25.73 33.12
N THR A 120 -6.59 -24.58 33.66
CA THR A 120 -6.07 -24.43 35.02
C THR A 120 -7.08 -23.69 35.90
N VAL A 121 -7.12 -24.04 37.18
CA VAL A 121 -7.94 -23.30 38.16
C VAL A 121 -7.56 -21.84 38.14
N ASP A 122 -8.56 -20.97 38.03
CA ASP A 122 -8.35 -19.53 38.07
C ASP A 122 -8.40 -18.99 39.51
N ARG A 123 -9.52 -19.18 40.22
CA ARG A 123 -9.70 -18.75 41.62
C ARG A 123 -9.99 -19.93 42.55
N THR A 124 -11.24 -20.39 42.53
CA THR A 124 -11.69 -21.53 43.34
C THR A 124 -11.96 -22.72 42.43
N GLU A 125 -11.49 -23.91 42.84
CA GLU A 125 -11.77 -25.14 42.09
C GLU A 125 -13.28 -25.41 42.08
N PRO A 126 -13.88 -25.65 40.90
CA PRO A 126 -15.28 -26.05 40.81
C PRO A 126 -15.50 -27.45 41.38
N LYS A 127 -16.73 -27.75 41.81
CA LYS A 127 -17.11 -29.08 42.32
C LYS A 127 -16.85 -30.17 41.29
N THR A 128 -17.13 -29.89 40.03
CA THR A 128 -16.84 -30.76 38.88
C THR A 128 -16.34 -29.93 37.71
N TRP A 129 -15.45 -30.51 36.90
CA TRP A 129 -15.02 -29.94 35.64
C TRP A 129 -14.84 -31.06 34.62
N THR A 130 -15.55 -31.00 33.49
CA THR A 130 -15.43 -31.99 32.42
C THR A 130 -15.41 -31.29 31.08
N VAL A 131 -14.42 -31.63 30.25
CA VAL A 131 -14.33 -31.20 28.85
C VAL A 131 -14.55 -32.42 27.98
N ALA A 132 -15.68 -32.47 27.27
CA ALA A 132 -16.05 -33.59 26.42
C ALA A 132 -16.88 -33.10 25.22
N GLU A 133 -16.61 -33.66 24.03
CA GLU A 133 -17.39 -33.39 22.80
C GLU A 133 -17.51 -31.89 22.44
N GLY A 134 -16.46 -31.11 22.73
CA GLY A 134 -16.46 -29.66 22.49
C GLY A 134 -17.24 -28.84 23.52
N TRP A 135 -17.63 -29.45 24.65
CA TRP A 135 -18.33 -28.77 25.75
C TRP A 135 -17.58 -28.88 27.07
N ILE A 136 -17.61 -27.79 27.82
CA ILE A 136 -17.18 -27.65 29.20
C ILE A 136 -18.42 -27.73 30.08
N THR A 137 -18.50 -28.73 30.95
CA THR A 137 -19.55 -28.85 31.96
C THR A 137 -18.93 -28.69 33.35
N HIS A 138 -19.46 -27.77 34.15
CA HIS A 138 -18.99 -27.56 35.52
C HIS A 138 -20.13 -27.27 36.49
N GLU A 139 -19.90 -27.57 37.77
CA GLU A 139 -20.81 -27.26 38.87
C GLU A 139 -20.05 -26.46 39.92
N THR A 140 -20.71 -25.47 40.52
CA THR A 140 -20.20 -24.81 41.71
C THR A 140 -20.45 -25.68 42.95
N THR A 141 -19.67 -25.52 44.00
CA THR A 141 -20.07 -25.93 45.36
C THR A 141 -21.18 -25.00 45.89
N ASP A 142 -21.93 -25.40 46.92
CA ASP A 142 -22.93 -24.51 47.53
C ASP A 142 -22.25 -23.28 48.15
N GLN A 143 -22.78 -22.08 47.89
CA GLN A 143 -22.12 -20.82 48.25
C GLN A 143 -22.97 -19.93 49.16
N LYS A 144 -22.27 -19.16 50.01
CA LYS A 144 -22.90 -18.17 50.89
C LYS A 144 -23.54 -17.05 50.08
N ALA A 145 -24.56 -16.41 50.65
CA ALA A 145 -25.32 -15.35 49.98
C ALA A 145 -24.52 -14.07 49.65
N ALA A 146 -23.36 -13.84 50.29
CA ALA A 146 -22.53 -12.65 50.05
C ALA A 146 -21.58 -12.86 48.87
N ASN A 147 -21.49 -11.88 47.98
CA ASN A 147 -20.60 -11.90 46.82
C ASN A 147 -19.19 -11.48 47.21
N ASP A 148 -18.26 -12.44 47.21
CA ASP A 148 -16.82 -12.20 47.26
C ASP A 148 -16.21 -12.59 45.90
N TRP A 149 -15.29 -11.75 45.42
CA TRP A 149 -14.50 -12.01 44.23
C TRP A 149 -13.82 -13.39 44.26
N TYR A 150 -13.31 -13.80 45.42
CA TYR A 150 -12.59 -15.07 45.56
C TYR A 150 -13.50 -16.30 45.51
N ASP A 151 -14.83 -16.12 45.55
CA ASP A 151 -15.78 -17.23 45.51
C ASP A 151 -16.05 -17.74 44.09
N TRP A 152 -15.64 -17.05 43.03
CA TRP A 152 -15.90 -17.53 41.67
C TRP A 152 -15.20 -18.87 41.39
N GLN A 153 -15.94 -19.82 40.80
CA GLN A 153 -15.49 -21.18 40.54
C GLN A 153 -15.39 -21.43 39.04
N GLY A 154 -14.18 -21.76 38.58
CA GLY A 154 -13.94 -22.00 37.16
C GLY A 154 -12.47 -22.22 36.83
N LYS A 155 -12.21 -22.39 35.54
CA LYS A 155 -10.86 -22.58 35.00
C LYS A 155 -10.65 -21.67 33.81
N GLY A 156 -9.40 -21.31 33.57
CA GLY A 156 -8.99 -20.60 32.38
C GLY A 156 -7.97 -21.38 31.54
N SER A 157 -7.73 -20.90 30.34
CA SER A 157 -6.78 -21.48 29.39
C SER A 157 -6.13 -20.39 28.54
N PHE A 158 -4.83 -20.56 28.27
CA PHE A 158 -4.09 -19.73 27.32
C PHE A 158 -4.60 -19.97 25.90
N THR A 159 -4.80 -18.93 25.11
CA THR A 159 -5.43 -19.08 23.80
C THR A 159 -4.48 -19.43 22.66
N GLY A 160 -3.20 -19.06 22.80
CA GLY A 160 -2.23 -19.16 21.70
C GLY A 160 -2.43 -18.15 20.58
N ALA A 161 -3.34 -17.18 20.73
CA ALA A 161 -3.49 -16.07 19.78
C ALA A 161 -2.31 -15.09 19.92
N VAL A 162 -1.85 -14.54 18.79
CA VAL A 162 -0.81 -13.51 18.74
C VAL A 162 -1.43 -12.13 18.55
N ALA A 163 -0.66 -11.08 18.85
CA ALA A 163 -1.09 -9.70 18.66
C ALA A 163 -1.51 -9.44 17.21
N SER A 164 -2.69 -8.86 17.04
CA SER A 164 -3.37 -8.68 15.77
C SER A 164 -4.22 -7.41 15.78
N ASP A 165 -4.48 -6.85 14.60
CA ASP A 165 -5.46 -5.77 14.41
C ASP A 165 -6.90 -6.28 14.54
N ARG A 166 -7.12 -7.60 14.46
CA ARG A 166 -8.45 -8.23 14.53
C ARG A 166 -8.42 -9.61 15.17
N TRP A 167 -9.30 -9.85 16.14
CA TRP A 167 -9.50 -11.17 16.74
C TRP A 167 -10.94 -11.41 17.20
N ASN A 168 -11.34 -12.66 17.38
CA ASN A 168 -12.61 -13.02 18.01
C ASN A 168 -12.47 -14.20 18.96
N VAL A 169 -13.22 -14.15 20.05
CA VAL A 169 -13.46 -15.27 20.96
C VAL A 169 -14.94 -15.56 20.93
N ARG A 170 -15.30 -16.75 20.46
CA ARG A 170 -16.68 -17.19 20.31
C ARG A 170 -16.94 -18.47 21.11
N THR A 171 -18.08 -18.52 21.79
CA THR A 171 -18.54 -19.70 22.54
C THR A 171 -20.07 -19.77 22.52
N GLU A 172 -20.62 -20.80 23.15
CA GLU A 172 -22.05 -20.95 23.40
C GLU A 172 -22.27 -21.29 24.88
N ILE A 173 -23.34 -20.77 25.48
CA ILE A 173 -23.84 -21.24 26.79
C ILE A 173 -25.19 -21.92 26.60
N GLU A 174 -25.41 -23.03 27.30
CA GLU A 174 -26.71 -23.68 27.40
C GLU A 174 -27.44 -23.21 28.66
N ILE A 175 -28.48 -22.38 28.48
CA ILE A 175 -29.32 -21.87 29.57
C ILE A 175 -30.50 -22.82 29.77
N THR A 176 -30.70 -23.29 31.01
CA THR A 176 -31.78 -24.23 31.36
C THR A 176 -32.97 -23.52 32.01
N ASP A 177 -34.14 -24.16 32.00
CA ASP A 177 -35.31 -23.69 32.74
C ASP A 177 -35.03 -23.58 34.25
N GLU A 178 -34.16 -24.43 34.79
CA GLU A 178 -33.71 -24.37 36.19
C GLU A 178 -32.91 -23.09 36.47
N MET A 179 -31.98 -22.72 35.58
CA MET A 179 -31.23 -21.46 35.69
C MET A 179 -32.13 -20.23 35.59
N LEU A 180 -33.20 -20.28 34.77
CA LEU A 180 -34.17 -19.19 34.63
C LEU A 180 -35.14 -19.07 35.83
N SER A 181 -35.45 -20.19 36.48
CA SER A 181 -36.37 -20.26 37.62
C SER A 181 -35.69 -20.14 38.98
N ALA A 182 -34.36 -20.02 39.02
CA ALA A 182 -33.50 -19.98 40.22
C ALA A 182 -33.95 -19.07 41.39
N ARG A 183 -34.83 -18.10 41.15
CA ARG A 183 -35.25 -17.09 42.14
C ARG A 183 -36.47 -17.42 42.99
N THR A 184 -37.23 -18.47 42.68
CA THR A 184 -38.65 -18.44 43.07
C THR A 184 -38.97 -18.61 44.55
N GLU A 185 -38.09 -19.14 45.42
CA GLU A 185 -38.47 -19.36 46.84
C GLU A 185 -37.37 -19.08 47.90
N ASP A 186 -36.06 -19.26 47.61
CA ASP A 186 -35.02 -19.31 48.66
C ASP A 186 -33.90 -18.24 48.57
N LYS A 187 -34.04 -17.22 47.72
CA LYS A 187 -32.95 -16.29 47.33
C LYS A 187 -31.77 -17.01 46.67
N ASP A 188 -32.04 -18.11 45.98
CA ASP A 188 -31.05 -18.78 45.15
C ASP A 188 -30.76 -17.98 43.87
N GLY A 189 -29.62 -18.25 43.23
CA GLY A 189 -29.22 -17.56 42.00
C GLY A 189 -27.94 -18.08 41.37
N ILE A 190 -27.73 -17.74 40.10
CA ILE A 190 -26.56 -18.14 39.31
C ILE A 190 -26.07 -16.97 38.46
N ARG A 191 -24.75 -16.83 38.38
CA ARG A 191 -24.04 -16.07 37.36
C ARG A 191 -23.08 -17.02 36.65
N SER A 192 -23.01 -16.92 35.33
CA SER A 192 -22.02 -17.66 34.54
C SER A 192 -21.50 -16.80 33.41
N SER A 193 -20.19 -16.85 33.18
CA SER A 193 -19.50 -15.84 32.39
C SER A 193 -18.34 -16.40 31.59
N ILE A 194 -18.06 -15.75 30.46
CA ILE A 194 -16.80 -15.84 29.73
C ILE A 194 -16.02 -14.54 29.92
N TRP A 195 -14.75 -14.67 30.32
CA TRP A 195 -13.85 -13.54 30.51
C TRP A 195 -12.68 -13.70 29.56
N VAL A 196 -12.36 -12.62 28.84
CA VAL A 196 -11.23 -12.57 27.92
C VAL A 196 -10.23 -11.55 28.46
N GLN A 197 -9.02 -12.02 28.77
CA GLN A 197 -7.90 -11.13 29.02
C GLN A 197 -7.44 -10.58 27.68
N VAL A 198 -7.51 -9.26 27.52
CA VAL A 198 -7.04 -8.56 26.32
C VAL A 198 -5.70 -7.93 26.62
N ASP A 199 -4.67 -8.41 25.95
CA ASP A 199 -3.29 -7.98 26.12
C ASP A 199 -2.81 -7.17 24.90
N GLY A 200 -1.88 -6.25 25.16
CA GLY A 200 -1.10 -5.59 24.13
C GLY A 200 0.12 -6.41 23.70
N ILE A 201 1.07 -5.79 23.00
CA ILE A 201 2.34 -6.41 22.56
C ILE A 201 3.19 -6.84 23.75
N HIS A 202 3.11 -6.11 24.85
CA HIS A 202 3.89 -6.33 26.07
C HIS A 202 3.18 -7.18 27.12
N GLY A 203 1.94 -7.60 26.87
CA GLY A 203 1.15 -8.34 27.84
C GLY A 203 1.73 -9.74 28.09
N THR A 204 1.74 -10.14 29.36
CA THR A 204 2.12 -11.52 29.73
C THR A 204 0.84 -12.33 29.95
N PRO A 205 0.65 -13.44 29.23
CA PRO A 205 -0.55 -14.23 29.40
C PRO A 205 -0.70 -14.77 30.83
N ALA A 206 -1.92 -14.73 31.36
CA ALA A 206 -2.36 -15.36 32.62
C ALA A 206 -1.85 -14.75 33.95
N ASP A 207 -1.00 -13.73 33.95
CA ASP A 207 -0.56 -13.08 35.20
C ASP A 207 -1.52 -11.98 35.69
N GLN A 208 -2.55 -11.67 34.88
CA GLN A 208 -3.57 -10.63 35.10
C GLN A 208 -2.95 -9.24 35.36
N LYS A 209 -1.73 -8.97 34.85
CA LYS A 209 -1.02 -7.70 35.01
C LYS A 209 -0.64 -7.12 33.67
N GLY A 210 -0.76 -5.78 33.56
CA GLY A 210 -0.36 -5.08 32.34
C GLY A 210 -1.23 -5.40 31.12
N MET A 211 -2.36 -6.09 31.31
CA MET A 211 -3.39 -6.25 30.30
C MET A 211 -4.06 -4.92 29.98
N LEU A 212 -4.57 -4.79 28.76
CA LEU A 212 -5.29 -3.61 28.30
C LEU A 212 -6.74 -3.61 28.83
N ASP A 213 -7.38 -4.78 28.87
CA ASP A 213 -8.77 -4.90 29.29
C ASP A 213 -9.15 -6.31 29.78
N TRP A 214 -10.24 -6.36 30.55
CA TRP A 214 -11.04 -7.56 30.77
C TRP A 214 -12.36 -7.43 30.01
N ALA A 215 -12.43 -8.00 28.82
CA ALA A 215 -13.67 -8.07 28.07
C ALA A 215 -14.52 -9.24 28.57
N ILE A 216 -15.66 -8.93 29.22
CA ILE A 216 -16.48 -9.94 29.90
C ILE A 216 -17.95 -9.85 29.48
N LEU A 217 -18.55 -11.00 29.23
CA LEU A 217 -19.99 -11.20 29.08
C LEU A 217 -20.48 -12.27 30.05
N GLN A 218 -21.64 -12.04 30.67
CA GLN A 218 -22.25 -13.01 31.58
C GLN A 218 -23.76 -13.12 31.46
N PHE A 219 -24.25 -14.31 31.75
CA PHE A 219 -25.63 -14.56 32.14
C PHE A 219 -25.77 -14.35 33.66
N ALA A 220 -26.78 -13.62 34.09
CA ALA A 220 -27.06 -13.37 35.50
C ALA A 220 -28.54 -13.59 35.83
N ASN A 221 -28.81 -14.44 36.81
CA ASN A 221 -30.12 -14.58 37.43
C ASN A 221 -29.96 -14.86 38.92
N ASP A 222 -29.82 -13.79 39.70
CA ASP A 222 -29.58 -13.86 41.13
C ASP A 222 -30.28 -12.74 41.90
N PRO A 223 -30.47 -12.85 43.23
CA PRO A 223 -31.28 -11.91 44.01
C PRO A 223 -30.92 -10.43 43.89
N THR A 224 -29.71 -10.08 43.42
CA THR A 224 -29.25 -8.69 43.27
C THR A 224 -29.64 -8.04 41.94
N VAL A 225 -29.99 -8.83 40.93
CA VAL A 225 -30.47 -8.30 39.64
C VAL A 225 -31.97 -7.98 39.77
N GLU A 226 -32.45 -6.84 39.31
CA GLU A 226 -33.89 -6.53 39.31
C GLU A 226 -34.57 -7.05 38.03
N GLY A 227 -35.82 -7.52 38.10
CA GLY A 227 -36.60 -7.87 36.90
C GLY A 227 -36.36 -9.25 36.29
N GLY A 228 -35.45 -10.07 36.82
CA GLY A 228 -35.29 -11.49 36.45
C GLY A 228 -33.92 -11.84 35.88
N ALA A 229 -33.87 -12.78 34.94
CA ALA A 229 -32.64 -13.17 34.25
C ALA A 229 -32.25 -12.13 33.20
N VAL A 230 -30.97 -11.75 33.15
CA VAL A 230 -30.42 -10.74 32.26
C VAL A 230 -29.07 -11.17 31.70
N TRP A 231 -28.69 -10.56 30.58
CA TRP A 231 -27.29 -10.54 30.12
C TRP A 231 -26.61 -9.29 30.66
N GLN A 232 -25.34 -9.39 31.02
CA GLN A 232 -24.55 -8.24 31.46
C GLN A 232 -23.17 -8.23 30.80
N TYR A 233 -22.62 -7.04 30.62
CA TYR A 233 -21.21 -6.83 30.31
C TYR A 233 -20.50 -6.15 31.46
N TRP A 234 -19.18 -6.35 31.53
CA TRP A 234 -18.32 -5.65 32.47
C TRP A 234 -17.77 -4.38 31.82
N ASP A 235 -17.89 -3.27 32.52
CA ASP A 235 -17.15 -2.05 32.24
C ASP A 235 -15.98 -1.98 33.22
N ALA A 236 -14.75 -2.08 32.72
CA ALA A 236 -13.54 -2.10 33.53
C ALA A 236 -13.10 -0.70 34.01
N SER A 237 -13.81 0.38 33.65
CA SER A 237 -13.44 1.73 34.05
C SER A 237 -13.61 1.96 35.58
N GLY A 238 -12.64 2.66 36.18
CA GLY A 238 -12.64 2.94 37.62
C GLY A 238 -12.52 1.67 38.47
N ASP A 239 -13.47 1.48 39.40
CA ASP A 239 -13.55 0.26 40.23
C ASP A 239 -14.28 -0.90 39.52
N GLY A 240 -14.76 -0.66 38.30
CA GLY A 240 -15.47 -1.59 37.46
C GLY A 240 -16.94 -1.81 37.84
N VAL A 241 -17.82 -1.91 36.83
CA VAL A 241 -19.28 -1.98 37.01
C VAL A 241 -19.90 -2.99 36.05
N TRP A 242 -20.89 -3.74 36.55
CA TRP A 242 -21.75 -4.59 35.71
C TRP A 242 -22.91 -3.79 35.14
N ASN A 243 -23.10 -3.89 33.83
CA ASN A 243 -24.18 -3.20 33.12
C ASN A 243 -25.13 -4.21 32.47
N ASP A 244 -26.43 -4.02 32.65
CA ASP A 244 -27.46 -4.83 32.02
C ASP A 244 -27.53 -4.56 30.52
N ILE A 245 -27.63 -5.62 29.73
CA ILE A 245 -27.79 -5.55 28.27
C ILE A 245 -29.28 -5.43 27.94
N GLU A 246 -29.65 -4.33 27.30
CA GLU A 246 -31.00 -4.11 26.80
C GLU A 246 -31.22 -4.79 25.44
N GLY A 247 -32.48 -5.15 25.14
CA GLY A 247 -32.87 -5.64 23.80
C GLY A 247 -32.65 -7.13 23.52
N VAL A 248 -31.80 -7.82 24.29
CA VAL A 248 -31.62 -9.28 24.20
C VAL A 248 -31.92 -9.92 25.55
N LYS A 249 -32.89 -10.84 25.59
CA LYS A 249 -33.28 -11.52 26.83
C LYS A 249 -32.76 -12.97 26.85
N PRO A 250 -32.22 -13.45 27.98
CA PRO A 250 -31.90 -14.87 28.12
C PRO A 250 -33.16 -15.73 27.98
N THR A 251 -33.06 -16.82 27.22
CA THR A 251 -34.12 -17.82 27.07
C THR A 251 -33.57 -19.22 27.31
N ALA A 252 -34.43 -20.22 27.46
CA ALA A 252 -33.97 -21.60 27.56
C ALA A 252 -33.43 -22.06 26.19
N GLY A 253 -32.26 -22.69 26.18
CA GLY A 253 -31.60 -23.14 24.96
C GLY A 253 -30.15 -22.68 24.85
N ARG A 254 -29.58 -22.80 23.64
CA ARG A 254 -28.21 -22.38 23.36
C ARG A 254 -28.20 -20.93 22.91
N HIS A 255 -27.24 -20.19 23.45
CA HIS A 255 -26.98 -18.81 23.09
C HIS A 255 -25.53 -18.65 22.68
N THR A 256 -25.28 -18.06 21.51
CA THR A 256 -23.92 -17.72 21.07
C THR A 256 -23.47 -16.46 21.80
N VAL A 257 -22.25 -16.49 22.32
CA VAL A 257 -21.59 -15.34 22.95
C VAL A 257 -20.29 -15.09 22.21
N GLU A 258 -20.05 -13.85 21.81
CA GLU A 258 -18.85 -13.49 21.06
C GLU A 258 -18.30 -12.14 21.49
N ILE A 259 -16.97 -12.08 21.63
CA ILE A 259 -16.19 -10.88 21.90
C ILE A 259 -15.19 -10.73 20.77
N ARG A 260 -15.15 -9.57 20.12
CA ARG A 260 -14.26 -9.28 19.00
C ARG A 260 -13.44 -8.03 19.27
N PHE A 261 -12.27 -7.96 18.67
CA PHE A 261 -11.50 -6.74 18.48
C PHE A 261 -11.42 -6.45 16.99
N ASP A 262 -11.69 -5.21 16.60
CA ASP A 262 -11.56 -4.73 15.23
C ASP A 262 -10.93 -3.33 15.20
N GLY A 263 -9.64 -3.27 14.87
CA GLY A 263 -8.81 -2.07 14.79
C GLY A 263 -8.50 -1.46 16.15
N GLU A 264 -9.51 -0.90 16.81
CA GLU A 264 -9.42 -0.23 18.12
C GLU A 264 -10.71 -0.39 18.94
N GLN A 265 -11.63 -1.26 18.50
CA GLN A 265 -12.93 -1.43 19.13
C GLN A 265 -13.09 -2.85 19.66
N ILE A 266 -13.49 -2.97 20.92
CA ILE A 266 -14.09 -4.20 21.43
C ILE A 266 -15.57 -4.19 21.04
N LEU A 267 -16.02 -5.28 20.42
CA LEU A 267 -17.40 -5.49 19.98
C LEU A 267 -17.91 -6.77 20.65
N GLN A 268 -19.10 -6.71 21.24
CA GLN A 268 -19.68 -7.82 21.97
C GLN A 268 -21.03 -8.19 21.35
N TYR A 269 -21.26 -9.50 21.16
CA TYR A 269 -22.44 -10.04 20.51
C TYR A 269 -23.07 -11.16 21.32
N ILE A 270 -24.40 -11.20 21.27
CA ILE A 270 -25.22 -12.32 21.76
C ILE A 270 -26.16 -12.72 20.63
N ASP A 271 -26.14 -13.99 20.25
CA ASP A 271 -26.92 -14.55 19.14
C ASP A 271 -26.78 -13.75 17.82
N GLY A 272 -25.57 -13.23 17.57
CA GLY A 272 -25.24 -12.42 16.39
C GLY A 272 -25.75 -10.97 16.45
N VAL A 273 -26.44 -10.56 17.52
CA VAL A 273 -26.83 -9.18 17.76
C VAL A 273 -25.71 -8.47 18.51
N GLN A 274 -25.20 -7.35 17.97
CA GLN A 274 -24.24 -6.51 18.69
C GLN A 274 -24.94 -5.89 19.92
N VAL A 275 -24.44 -6.20 21.10
CA VAL A 275 -25.03 -5.77 22.39
C VAL A 275 -24.23 -4.69 23.09
N ASN A 276 -22.93 -4.57 22.79
CA ASN A 276 -22.06 -3.56 23.37
C ASN A 276 -20.87 -3.28 22.42
N SER A 277 -20.30 -2.08 22.51
CA SER A 277 -19.09 -1.67 21.79
C SER A 277 -18.40 -0.52 22.52
N TYR A 278 -17.08 -0.58 22.62
CA TYR A 278 -16.26 0.47 23.22
C TYR A 278 -14.84 0.47 22.63
N ALA A 279 -14.16 1.62 22.75
CA ALA A 279 -12.78 1.77 22.31
C ALA A 279 -11.82 1.10 23.30
N LEU A 280 -10.83 0.39 22.76
CA LEU A 280 -9.67 -0.11 23.49
C LEU A 280 -8.48 0.80 23.21
N ASP A 281 -7.80 1.27 24.25
CA ASP A 281 -6.57 2.04 24.08
C ASP A 281 -5.42 1.09 23.72
N VAL A 282 -5.09 1.04 22.43
CA VAL A 282 -3.95 0.30 21.85
C VAL A 282 -2.87 1.25 21.32
N SER A 283 -2.90 2.51 21.75
CA SER A 283 -1.95 3.53 21.30
C SER A 283 -0.51 3.19 21.67
N GLY A 284 -0.31 2.45 22.77
CA GLY A 284 0.98 1.91 23.21
C GLY A 284 1.29 0.51 22.69
N ASP A 285 0.57 0.01 21.68
CA ASP A 285 0.68 -1.39 21.24
C ASP A 285 0.55 -1.52 19.71
N ALA A 286 1.08 -0.56 18.94
CA ALA A 286 1.05 -0.57 17.47
C ALA A 286 -0.34 -0.80 16.84
N GLY A 287 -1.42 -0.42 17.53
CA GLY A 287 -2.79 -0.66 17.05
C GLY A 287 -3.22 -2.13 17.06
N VAL A 288 -2.52 -2.99 17.81
CA VAL A 288 -2.84 -4.42 17.90
C VAL A 288 -3.15 -4.85 19.33
N SER A 289 -3.89 -5.95 19.46
CA SER A 289 -4.11 -6.63 20.74
C SER A 289 -4.23 -8.14 20.55
N ALA A 290 -4.24 -8.89 21.65
CA ALA A 290 -4.42 -10.34 21.66
C ALA A 290 -5.42 -10.76 22.74
N PRO A 291 -6.34 -11.71 22.45
CA PRO A 291 -7.18 -12.33 23.46
C PRO A 291 -6.36 -13.45 24.12
N SER A 292 -5.40 -13.10 24.97
CA SER A 292 -4.32 -14.02 25.40
C SER A 292 -4.79 -15.16 26.30
N TYR A 293 -5.85 -14.93 27.08
CA TYR A 293 -6.36 -15.88 28.06
C TYR A 293 -7.89 -15.83 28.12
N VAL A 294 -8.53 -16.99 28.27
CA VAL A 294 -9.98 -17.11 28.44
C VAL A 294 -10.30 -17.82 29.74
N ILE A 295 -11.32 -17.35 30.46
CA ILE A 295 -11.83 -17.98 31.69
C ILE A 295 -13.31 -18.29 31.52
N ILE A 296 -13.69 -19.53 31.87
CA ILE A 296 -15.08 -19.94 32.02
C ILE A 296 -15.33 -20.22 33.49
N GLN A 297 -16.28 -19.51 34.07
CA GLN A 297 -16.57 -19.59 35.49
C GLN A 297 -18.00 -19.25 35.84
N SER A 298 -18.41 -19.70 37.01
CA SER A 298 -19.73 -19.42 37.57
C SER A 298 -19.66 -19.11 39.05
N ARG A 299 -20.68 -18.40 39.52
CA ARG A 299 -20.92 -18.12 40.94
C ARG A 299 -22.38 -18.34 41.27
N THR A 300 -22.66 -19.01 42.38
CA THR A 300 -24.04 -19.26 42.84
C THR A 300 -24.36 -18.50 44.12
N TYR A 301 -25.64 -18.31 44.37
CA TYR A 301 -26.18 -17.80 45.62
C TYR A 301 -27.04 -18.94 46.16
N GLY A 302 -26.64 -19.57 47.27
CA GLY A 302 -27.29 -20.76 47.78
C GLY A 302 -26.99 -22.02 46.95
N LYS A 303 -28.01 -22.62 46.34
CA LYS A 303 -27.90 -23.92 45.65
C LYS A 303 -26.90 -23.92 44.47
N SER A 304 -26.21 -25.05 44.29
CA SER A 304 -25.37 -25.35 43.11
C SER A 304 -26.18 -25.56 41.80
N TYR A 305 -25.61 -25.10 40.68
CA TYR A 305 -26.14 -25.30 39.33
C TYR A 305 -25.08 -25.91 38.42
N ALA A 306 -25.49 -26.87 37.58
CA ALA A 306 -24.66 -27.37 36.47
C ALA A 306 -24.75 -26.38 35.30
N VAL A 307 -23.60 -25.92 34.83
CA VAL A 307 -23.50 -24.98 33.71
C VAL A 307 -22.64 -25.57 32.61
N LYS A 308 -23.06 -25.32 31.36
CA LYS A 308 -22.43 -25.88 30.19
C LYS A 308 -22.09 -24.77 29.18
N TRP A 309 -20.82 -24.73 28.80
CA TRP A 309 -20.27 -23.81 27.80
C TRP A 309 -19.61 -24.60 26.68
N ALA A 310 -19.76 -24.20 25.42
CA ALA A 310 -18.94 -24.74 24.35
C ALA A 310 -17.48 -24.32 24.60
N VAL A 311 -16.53 -25.18 24.25
CA VAL A 311 -15.11 -24.81 24.28
C VAL A 311 -14.91 -23.58 23.38
N PRO A 312 -14.36 -22.46 23.88
CA PRO A 312 -14.23 -21.25 23.08
C PRO A 312 -13.41 -21.48 21.81
N GLN A 313 -13.89 -20.97 20.69
CA GLN A 313 -13.16 -20.86 19.44
C GLN A 313 -12.53 -19.47 19.40
N VAL A 314 -11.20 -19.43 19.20
CA VAL A 314 -10.45 -18.18 19.15
C VAL A 314 -9.87 -18.03 17.75
N GLY A 315 -10.27 -16.97 17.04
CA GLY A 315 -9.71 -16.56 15.77
C GLY A 315 -8.86 -15.30 15.94
N TYR A 316 -7.76 -15.19 15.17
CA TYR A 316 -7.00 -13.94 15.04
C TYR A 316 -6.59 -13.73 13.58
N HIS A 317 -6.49 -12.47 13.15
CA HIS A 317 -5.91 -12.14 11.86
C HIS A 317 -4.39 -12.31 11.96
N ASP A 318 -3.83 -13.23 11.16
CA ASP A 318 -2.40 -13.56 11.13
C ASP A 318 -1.65 -12.43 10.40
N LEU A 319 -1.56 -11.27 11.05
CA LEU A 319 -1.06 -10.03 10.48
C LEU A 319 0.45 -10.05 10.30
N TYR A 320 1.16 -10.60 11.29
CA TYR A 320 2.62 -10.70 11.29
C TYR A 320 3.08 -12.14 11.47
N PRO A 321 4.20 -12.56 10.85
CA PRO A 321 4.76 -13.88 11.06
C PRO A 321 5.07 -14.17 12.53
N ALA A 322 4.97 -15.44 12.93
CA ALA A 322 5.42 -15.87 14.25
C ALA A 322 6.90 -15.55 14.46
N GLY A 323 7.26 -15.01 15.63
CA GLY A 323 8.62 -14.58 15.93
C GLY A 323 8.96 -13.15 15.48
N THR A 324 7.96 -12.38 15.03
CA THR A 324 8.11 -10.94 14.77
C THR A 324 8.61 -10.21 16.01
N ILE A 325 9.58 -9.31 15.82
CA ILE A 325 10.16 -8.46 16.86
C ILE A 325 9.49 -7.10 16.76
N PHE A 326 8.73 -6.72 17.78
CA PHE A 326 8.17 -5.37 17.90
C PHE A 326 9.18 -4.45 18.56
N ILE A 327 9.36 -3.28 17.98
CA ILE A 327 10.39 -2.32 18.34
C ILE A 327 9.69 -0.97 18.50
N GLU A 328 9.59 -0.47 19.73
CA GLU A 328 9.01 0.84 20.04
C GLU A 328 10.11 1.91 20.09
N THR A 329 11.28 1.56 20.64
CA THR A 329 12.32 2.53 20.98
C THR A 329 13.60 2.37 20.16
N ALA A 330 14.42 3.44 20.10
CA ALA A 330 15.73 3.40 19.46
C ALA A 330 16.70 2.39 20.12
N ASP A 331 16.60 2.18 21.43
CA ASP A 331 17.41 1.19 22.16
C ASP A 331 17.02 -0.26 21.81
N GLU A 332 15.74 -0.52 21.57
CA GLU A 332 15.27 -1.80 21.06
C GLU A 332 15.71 -2.01 19.62
N LEU A 333 15.66 -0.98 18.78
CA LEU A 333 16.15 -1.04 17.39
C LEU A 333 17.64 -1.38 17.35
N LYS A 334 18.43 -0.74 18.21
CA LYS A 334 19.86 -1.06 18.41
C LYS A 334 20.08 -2.52 18.80
N THR A 335 19.25 -3.03 19.70
CA THR A 335 19.29 -4.43 20.13
C THR A 335 18.95 -5.38 18.98
N ALA A 336 17.93 -5.07 18.19
CA ALA A 336 17.52 -5.84 17.02
C ALA A 336 18.62 -5.85 15.94
N VAL A 337 19.25 -4.71 15.66
CA VAL A 337 20.38 -4.61 14.72
C VAL A 337 21.57 -5.45 15.17
N ALA A 338 21.91 -5.44 16.46
CA ALA A 338 22.99 -6.26 17.00
C ALA A 338 22.67 -7.77 16.98
N GLY A 339 21.39 -8.14 17.10
CA GLY A 339 20.90 -9.52 17.14
C GLY A 339 20.26 -10.01 15.84
N GLN A 340 20.44 -9.29 14.74
CA GLN A 340 19.76 -9.58 13.48
C GLN A 340 20.11 -10.98 12.97
N ALA A 341 19.12 -11.66 12.39
CA ALA A 341 19.27 -12.99 11.81
C ALA A 341 18.38 -13.15 10.58
N ASP A 342 18.76 -14.08 9.71
CA ASP A 342 18.04 -14.30 8.45
C ASP A 342 16.57 -14.66 8.69
N ASN A 343 15.68 -14.21 7.80
CA ASN A 343 14.24 -14.45 7.80
C ASN A 343 13.49 -13.81 8.99
N GLN A 344 14.09 -12.86 9.70
CA GLN A 344 13.40 -12.10 10.74
C GLN A 344 12.38 -11.11 10.15
N THR A 345 11.38 -10.77 10.95
CA THR A 345 10.47 -9.65 10.71
C THR A 345 10.53 -8.69 11.89
N TRP A 346 10.75 -7.41 11.61
CA TRP A 346 10.75 -6.33 12.59
C TRP A 346 9.56 -5.41 12.33
N VAL A 347 8.84 -5.04 13.39
CA VAL A 347 7.76 -4.05 13.35
C VAL A 347 8.19 -2.85 14.16
N LEU A 348 8.46 -1.74 13.47
CA LEU A 348 8.75 -0.44 14.06
C LEU A 348 7.44 0.34 14.12
N TRP A 349 7.12 0.87 15.29
CA TRP A 349 5.85 1.56 15.52
C TRP A 349 5.95 2.78 16.43
N GLY A 350 7.13 3.06 17.00
CA GLY A 350 7.39 4.32 17.68
C GLY A 350 7.44 5.49 16.70
N ASP A 351 7.20 6.71 17.19
CA ASP A 351 7.09 7.90 16.35
C ASP A 351 8.39 8.20 15.56
N GLU A 352 9.53 8.19 16.27
CA GLU A 352 10.84 8.58 15.72
C GLU A 352 11.96 7.74 16.33
N TYR A 353 12.87 7.27 15.47
CA TYR A 353 14.10 6.57 15.82
C TYR A 353 15.29 7.42 15.39
N ASP A 354 15.81 8.21 16.33
CA ASP A 354 17.07 8.92 16.18
C ASP A 354 18.24 7.95 16.36
N ILE A 355 18.82 7.48 15.26
CA ILE A 355 19.90 6.50 15.25
C ILE A 355 21.25 7.16 15.04
N THR A 356 22.19 6.95 15.97
CA THR A 356 23.59 7.39 15.80
C THR A 356 24.48 6.22 15.40
N PRO A 357 25.65 6.44 14.78
CA PRO A 357 26.56 5.34 14.45
C PRO A 357 26.97 4.55 15.67
N ASP A 358 27.13 5.20 16.82
CA ASP A 358 27.57 4.52 18.04
C ASP A 358 26.46 3.62 18.61
N ASP A 359 25.21 3.87 18.23
CA ASP A 359 24.06 3.06 18.59
C ASP A 359 23.90 1.83 17.72
N VAL A 360 24.02 1.97 16.40
CA VAL A 360 23.66 0.90 15.45
C VAL A 360 24.85 0.30 14.70
N THR A 361 26.09 0.64 15.06
CA THR A 361 27.27 -0.02 14.47
C THR A 361 27.28 -1.52 14.76
N LEU A 362 27.51 -2.33 13.73
CA LEU A 362 27.71 -3.78 13.87
C LEU A 362 28.85 -4.09 14.84
N ARG A 363 28.62 -5.02 15.75
CA ARG A 363 29.62 -5.53 16.68
C ARG A 363 29.72 -7.05 16.59
N GLY A 364 30.94 -7.57 16.64
CA GLY A 364 31.19 -9.01 16.75
C GLY A 364 30.74 -9.56 18.10
N SER A 365 30.77 -10.89 18.25
CA SER A 365 30.41 -11.56 19.51
C SER A 365 31.29 -11.17 20.71
N ASP A 366 32.46 -10.58 20.44
CA ASP A 366 33.40 -10.02 21.43
C ASP A 366 33.15 -8.53 21.76
N GLY A 367 32.14 -7.92 21.14
CA GLY A 367 31.79 -6.50 21.29
C GLY A 367 32.62 -5.54 20.45
N ALA A 368 33.60 -6.04 19.69
CA ALA A 368 34.42 -5.22 18.80
C ALA A 368 33.61 -4.73 17.60
N VAL A 369 33.87 -3.51 17.13
CA VAL A 369 33.21 -2.98 15.93
C VAL A 369 33.61 -3.81 14.71
N VAL A 370 32.61 -4.23 13.94
CA VAL A 370 32.83 -4.91 12.66
C VAL A 370 33.33 -3.90 11.65
N ASP A 371 34.53 -4.15 11.14
CA ASP A 371 35.10 -3.43 10.01
C ASP A 371 34.63 -4.09 8.71
N ASN A 372 34.15 -3.27 7.78
CA ASN A 372 33.86 -3.71 6.41
C ASN A 372 34.56 -2.78 5.43
N GLY A 373 35.43 -3.32 4.57
CA GLY A 373 36.18 -2.52 3.61
C GLY A 373 37.15 -1.49 4.23
N GLY A 374 37.65 -1.73 5.45
CA GLY A 374 38.55 -0.83 6.17
C GLY A 374 37.85 0.31 6.91
N GLN A 375 36.53 0.22 7.11
CA GLN A 375 35.72 1.25 7.74
C GLN A 375 34.75 0.68 8.78
N ALA A 376 34.46 1.53 9.77
CA ALA A 376 33.66 1.26 10.96
C ALA A 376 32.76 2.47 11.25
N GLY A 377 31.73 2.29 12.09
CA GLY A 377 30.82 3.38 12.43
C GLY A 377 29.66 3.54 11.44
N TRP A 378 28.99 2.44 11.12
CA TRP A 378 27.91 2.38 10.14
C TRP A 378 26.58 2.79 10.76
N TYR A 379 25.80 3.60 10.03
CA TYR A 379 24.39 3.82 10.37
C TYR A 379 23.54 2.65 9.83
N LEU A 380 22.57 2.22 10.63
CA LEU A 380 21.64 1.09 10.42
C LEU A 380 22.08 0.05 9.37
N PRO A 381 23.09 -0.76 9.71
CA PRO A 381 23.58 -1.84 8.84
C PRO A 381 22.65 -3.06 8.90
N ILE A 382 22.00 -3.36 7.79
CA ILE A 382 21.19 -4.57 7.56
C ILE A 382 22.05 -5.60 6.81
N THR A 383 22.50 -6.64 7.52
CA THR A 383 23.30 -7.74 6.98
C THR A 383 22.55 -9.06 6.87
N ALA A 384 21.45 -9.22 7.60
CA ALA A 384 20.63 -10.44 7.56
C ALA A 384 19.88 -10.59 6.22
N ASP A 385 19.88 -11.80 5.69
CA ASP A 385 19.14 -12.14 4.48
C ASP A 385 17.64 -12.34 4.80
N ASN A 386 16.76 -11.97 3.87
CA ASN A 386 15.31 -12.05 4.01
C ASN A 386 14.75 -11.31 5.24
N LEU A 387 15.44 -10.26 5.70
CA LEU A 387 14.93 -9.40 6.77
C LEU A 387 13.79 -8.51 6.23
N THR A 388 12.64 -8.54 6.90
CA THR A 388 11.52 -7.63 6.62
C THR A 388 11.38 -6.61 7.74
N VAL A 389 11.39 -5.32 7.41
CA VAL A 389 11.19 -4.21 8.35
C VAL A 389 9.91 -3.47 7.98
N ILE A 390 8.92 -3.50 8.87
CA ILE A 390 7.59 -2.92 8.67
C ILE A 390 7.43 -1.73 9.60
N GLY A 391 7.01 -0.58 9.05
CA GLY A 391 6.64 0.61 9.79
C GLY A 391 5.13 0.72 9.97
N VAL A 392 4.66 0.75 11.21
CA VAL A 392 3.26 1.01 11.56
C VAL A 392 3.13 2.47 11.99
N GLY A 393 2.21 3.22 11.38
CA GLY A 393 2.06 4.66 11.65
C GLY A 393 3.10 5.55 10.95
N SER A 394 3.86 5.02 9.99
CA SER A 394 4.94 5.75 9.27
C SER A 394 6.07 6.26 10.17
N PRO A 395 6.69 5.39 10.99
CA PRO A 395 7.77 5.77 11.91
C PRO A 395 8.91 6.46 11.18
N VAL A 396 9.53 7.46 11.84
CA VAL A 396 10.61 8.25 11.26
C VAL A 396 11.98 7.68 11.65
N LEU A 397 12.73 7.15 10.68
CA LEU A 397 14.15 6.89 10.81
C LEU A 397 14.94 8.16 10.48
N THR A 398 15.72 8.65 11.45
CA THR A 398 16.51 9.88 11.31
C THR A 398 17.83 9.78 12.07
N SER A 399 18.67 10.79 11.95
CA SER A 399 19.81 10.97 12.84
C SER A 399 20.04 12.44 13.16
N THR A 400 20.13 12.78 14.44
CA THR A 400 20.61 14.08 14.91
C THR A 400 22.14 14.18 14.89
N THR A 401 22.83 13.05 14.74
CA THR A 401 24.29 12.99 14.65
C THR A 401 24.72 13.05 13.18
N ALA A 402 25.38 14.15 12.82
CA ALA A 402 26.06 14.29 11.54
C ALA A 402 27.57 14.01 11.71
N ARG A 403 28.12 13.10 10.90
CA ARG A 403 29.58 12.91 10.76
C ARG A 403 30.01 13.45 9.41
N GLU A 404 31.16 14.10 9.32
CA GLU A 404 31.64 14.68 8.05
C GLU A 404 31.54 13.68 6.89
N ASN A 405 31.07 14.18 5.75
CA ASN A 405 30.99 13.42 4.52
C ASN A 405 32.42 13.16 3.99
N GLY A 406 32.77 11.90 3.73
CA GLY A 406 34.12 11.52 3.26
C GLY A 406 34.51 10.07 3.53
N ALA A 407 33.93 9.43 4.55
CA ALA A 407 33.99 7.98 4.76
C ALA A 407 32.76 7.32 4.14
N TRP A 408 32.92 6.14 3.55
CA TRP A 408 31.79 5.36 3.02
C TRP A 408 30.80 5.01 4.13
N ALA A 409 31.28 4.65 5.32
CA ALA A 409 30.46 4.27 6.46
C ALA A 409 29.51 5.37 6.99
N THR A 410 29.75 6.64 6.65
CA THR A 410 28.95 7.78 7.11
C THR A 410 28.09 8.41 6.00
N GLN A 411 28.16 7.88 4.77
CA GLN A 411 27.46 8.46 3.61
C GLN A 411 25.98 8.10 3.52
N SER A 412 25.53 7.07 4.23
CA SER A 412 24.14 6.60 4.21
C SER A 412 23.57 6.49 5.61
N LEU A 413 22.26 6.72 5.77
CA LEU A 413 21.58 6.45 7.04
C LEU A 413 21.27 4.95 7.20
N VAL A 414 20.91 4.26 6.12
CA VAL A 414 20.65 2.82 6.12
C VAL A 414 21.53 2.14 5.08
N PHE A 415 22.23 1.08 5.48
CA PHE A 415 23.00 0.22 4.59
C PHE A 415 22.33 -1.15 4.49
N VAL A 416 22.08 -1.61 3.27
CA VAL A 416 21.50 -2.92 2.99
C VAL A 416 22.53 -3.80 2.30
N TRP A 417 23.04 -4.79 3.01
CA TRP A 417 23.93 -5.84 2.52
C TRP A 417 23.26 -7.22 2.41
N GLY A 418 22.22 -7.45 3.21
CA GLY A 418 21.42 -8.67 3.12
C GLY A 418 20.71 -8.81 1.76
N ASP A 419 20.58 -10.03 1.26
CA ASP A 419 19.76 -10.37 0.11
C ASP A 419 18.31 -10.63 0.55
N GLY A 420 17.33 -10.26 -0.28
CA GLY A 420 15.90 -10.46 0.01
C GLY A 420 15.30 -9.49 1.03
N VAL A 421 15.96 -8.37 1.33
CA VAL A 421 15.51 -7.42 2.34
C VAL A 421 14.26 -6.67 1.89
N THR A 422 13.30 -6.47 2.80
CA THR A 422 12.09 -5.67 2.56
C THR A 422 12.01 -4.50 3.55
N LEU A 423 11.81 -3.29 3.05
CA LEU A 423 11.45 -2.10 3.84
C LEU A 423 10.04 -1.67 3.46
N ASP A 424 9.13 -1.61 4.42
CA ASP A 424 7.71 -1.35 4.20
C ASP A 424 7.18 -0.28 5.16
N GLY A 425 6.59 0.80 4.67
CA GLY A 425 5.85 1.74 5.52
C GLY A 425 6.71 2.67 6.40
N LEU A 426 7.99 2.88 6.07
CA LEU A 426 8.91 3.72 6.86
C LEU A 426 9.01 5.14 6.30
N THR A 427 9.13 6.15 7.17
CA THR A 427 9.65 7.47 6.79
C THR A 427 11.15 7.50 7.06
N ILE A 428 11.97 7.80 6.06
CA ILE A 428 13.43 7.78 6.19
C ILE A 428 13.99 9.13 5.74
N THR A 429 14.70 9.81 6.63
CA THR A 429 15.29 11.13 6.40
C THR A 429 16.81 11.00 6.41
N PRO A 430 17.58 11.62 5.49
CA PRO A 430 19.04 11.51 5.53
C PRO A 430 19.61 12.11 6.82
N ASN A 431 20.78 11.64 7.27
CA ASN A 431 21.45 12.13 8.49
C ASN A 431 22.06 13.54 8.37
N GLN A 432 22.34 14.03 7.16
CA GLN A 432 22.82 15.39 6.87
C GLN A 432 22.66 15.73 5.38
N ALA A 433 22.85 17.01 5.04
CA ALA A 433 22.79 17.46 3.66
C ALA A 433 23.80 16.73 2.75
N LYS A 434 23.32 16.22 1.60
CA LYS A 434 24.07 15.52 0.53
C LYS A 434 24.47 14.06 0.79
N ASN A 435 23.83 13.39 1.75
CA ASN A 435 24.03 11.96 2.01
C ASN A 435 22.94 11.08 1.35
N LYS A 436 23.25 9.80 1.14
CA LYS A 436 22.27 8.80 0.70
C LYS A 436 21.34 8.50 1.88
N THR A 437 20.05 8.31 1.62
CA THR A 437 19.10 7.95 2.66
C THR A 437 19.19 6.44 2.92
N VAL A 438 19.17 5.65 1.85
CA VAL A 438 19.35 4.19 1.88
C VAL A 438 20.36 3.84 0.80
N GLU A 439 21.34 3.00 1.12
CA GLU A 439 22.26 2.41 0.15
C GLU A 439 22.13 0.89 0.15
N VAL A 440 21.71 0.34 -0.98
CA VAL A 440 21.72 -1.11 -1.25
C VAL A 440 23.03 -1.46 -1.92
N VAL A 441 23.80 -2.35 -1.31
CA VAL A 441 25.14 -2.73 -1.76
C VAL A 441 25.10 -4.11 -2.41
N GLY A 442 25.45 -4.15 -3.68
CA GLY A 442 25.38 -5.33 -4.53
C GLY A 442 24.13 -5.39 -5.38
N ASP A 443 24.08 -6.44 -6.20
CA ASP A 443 22.96 -6.76 -7.09
C ASP A 443 21.94 -7.63 -6.34
N LYS A 444 21.47 -7.13 -5.19
CA LYS A 444 20.60 -7.86 -4.25
C LYS A 444 19.13 -7.86 -4.69
N SER A 445 18.40 -8.83 -4.15
CA SER A 445 16.94 -8.77 -4.09
C SER A 445 16.54 -7.82 -2.98
N VAL A 446 15.75 -6.81 -3.29
CA VAL A 446 15.28 -5.83 -2.32
C VAL A 446 13.91 -5.31 -2.72
N THR A 447 13.02 -5.19 -1.74
CA THR A 447 11.72 -4.57 -1.89
C THR A 447 11.65 -3.35 -1.00
N ILE A 448 11.31 -2.20 -1.56
CA ILE A 448 11.03 -0.97 -0.82
C ILE A 448 9.63 -0.54 -1.19
N ARG A 449 8.73 -0.49 -0.22
CA ARG A 449 7.34 -0.15 -0.51
C ARG A 449 6.69 0.70 0.55
N ASN A 450 5.72 1.51 0.14
CA ASN A 450 4.97 2.38 1.05
C ASN A 450 5.86 3.31 1.90
N CYS A 451 7.11 3.54 1.49
CA CYS A 451 8.07 4.33 2.25
C CYS A 451 8.02 5.80 1.83
N THR A 452 8.37 6.69 2.75
CA THR A 452 8.59 8.11 2.46
C THR A 452 10.06 8.48 2.63
N PHE A 453 10.70 8.94 1.57
CA PHE A 453 12.05 9.49 1.59
C PHE A 453 11.95 11.01 1.77
N GLY A 454 12.10 11.46 3.01
CA GLY A 454 11.85 12.83 3.44
C GLY A 454 13.08 13.74 3.39
N LYS A 455 12.82 15.05 3.54
CA LYS A 455 13.84 16.10 3.63
C LYS A 455 14.24 16.36 5.07
N LEU A 456 15.48 16.78 5.26
CA LEU A 456 15.91 17.46 6.47
C LEU A 456 15.21 18.81 6.63
N LYS A 457 15.21 19.34 7.87
CA LYS A 457 14.62 20.65 8.20
C LYS A 457 15.23 21.82 7.41
N ASP A 458 16.46 21.68 6.93
CA ASP A 458 17.15 22.67 6.09
C ASP A 458 16.82 22.55 4.59
N GLY A 459 15.95 21.60 4.22
CA GLY A 459 15.49 21.35 2.87
C GLY A 459 16.32 20.33 2.09
N ALA A 460 17.41 19.79 2.67
CA ALA A 460 18.23 18.81 1.98
C ALA A 460 17.57 17.42 1.93
N ALA A 461 17.55 16.81 0.75
CA ALA A 461 17.10 15.44 0.54
C ALA A 461 18.27 14.51 0.25
N GLY A 462 18.07 13.22 0.47
CA GLY A 462 19.04 12.18 0.13
C GLY A 462 18.64 11.38 -1.10
N SER A 463 19.28 10.24 -1.31
CA SER A 463 18.92 9.31 -2.39
C SER A 463 18.66 7.90 -1.86
N LEU A 464 17.74 7.19 -2.51
CA LEU A 464 17.73 5.75 -2.51
C LEU A 464 18.75 5.28 -3.55
N TYR A 465 19.83 4.67 -3.09
CA TYR A 465 21.04 4.43 -3.88
C TYR A 465 21.28 2.93 -4.06
N PHE A 466 21.30 2.47 -5.31
CA PHE A 466 21.62 1.08 -5.66
C PHE A 466 23.05 1.00 -6.18
N ASN A 467 23.94 0.43 -5.37
CA ASN A 467 25.37 0.31 -5.65
C ASN A 467 25.72 -1.09 -6.14
N GLY A 468 25.95 -1.27 -7.44
CA GLY A 468 26.34 -2.56 -8.04
C GLY A 468 27.77 -3.02 -7.76
N ALA A 469 28.52 -2.40 -6.84
CA ALA A 469 29.90 -2.79 -6.53
C ALA A 469 30.05 -4.03 -5.61
N GLY A 470 28.95 -4.77 -5.34
CA GLY A 470 28.97 -5.96 -4.49
C GLY A 470 29.63 -7.19 -5.14
N ALA A 471 30.05 -8.15 -4.31
CA ALA A 471 30.65 -9.41 -4.73
C ALA A 471 29.60 -10.53 -4.84
N ASP A 472 28.47 -10.24 -5.50
CA ASP A 472 27.35 -11.18 -5.55
C ASP A 472 27.58 -12.31 -6.55
N THR A 473 27.19 -13.52 -6.14
CA THR A 473 27.30 -14.71 -6.98
C THR A 473 26.07 -14.91 -7.88
N ALA A 474 24.98 -14.19 -7.62
CA ALA A 474 23.74 -14.19 -8.39
C ALA A 474 23.08 -12.80 -8.36
N ALA A 475 22.42 -12.43 -9.46
CA ALA A 475 21.69 -11.17 -9.57
C ALA A 475 20.25 -11.31 -9.03
N GLY A 476 19.90 -10.50 -8.04
CA GLY A 476 18.58 -10.42 -7.40
C GLY A 476 17.59 -9.51 -8.13
N THR A 477 16.47 -9.16 -7.49
CA THR A 477 15.44 -8.27 -8.07
C THR A 477 15.20 -7.02 -7.24
N VAL A 478 15.19 -5.85 -7.86
CA VAL A 478 14.88 -4.57 -7.22
C VAL A 478 13.44 -4.18 -7.50
N LEU A 479 12.64 -4.01 -6.45
CA LEU A 479 11.29 -3.46 -6.52
C LEU A 479 11.19 -2.23 -5.60
N VAL A 480 10.81 -1.09 -6.16
CA VAL A 480 10.45 0.11 -5.41
C VAL A 480 9.02 0.46 -5.79
N GLU A 481 8.09 0.37 -4.84
CA GLU A 481 6.68 0.60 -5.14
C GLU A 481 5.95 1.50 -4.13
N ASN A 482 4.93 2.21 -4.60
CA ASN A 482 4.01 3.00 -3.77
C ASN A 482 4.73 3.92 -2.76
N SER A 483 5.95 4.36 -3.07
CA SER A 483 6.80 5.14 -2.17
C SER A 483 6.81 6.61 -2.58
N LYS A 484 6.98 7.50 -1.61
CA LYS A 484 7.05 8.95 -1.82
C LYS A 484 8.49 9.44 -1.71
N PHE A 485 8.91 10.25 -2.66
CA PHE A 485 10.23 10.89 -2.71
C PHE A 485 10.03 12.40 -2.69
N ASP A 486 10.37 13.04 -1.56
CA ASP A 486 10.27 14.49 -1.42
C ASP A 486 11.65 15.14 -1.57
N GLY A 487 11.94 15.63 -2.77
CA GLY A 487 13.26 16.05 -3.25
C GLY A 487 14.32 14.97 -3.30
N ALA A 488 14.00 13.75 -2.84
CA ALA A 488 14.89 12.61 -2.91
C ALA A 488 14.92 12.00 -4.31
N SER A 489 16.06 11.40 -4.67
CA SER A 489 16.25 10.72 -5.96
C SER A 489 16.37 9.21 -5.79
N VAL A 490 16.09 8.47 -6.86
CA VAL A 490 16.49 7.07 -7.01
C VAL A 490 17.69 7.01 -7.94
N ALA A 491 18.82 6.53 -7.43
CA ALA A 491 20.10 6.52 -8.14
C ALA A 491 20.63 5.10 -8.31
N PHE A 492 21.00 4.75 -9.55
CA PHE A 492 21.62 3.47 -9.89
C PHE A 492 23.09 3.65 -10.27
N ASP A 493 23.98 3.03 -9.52
CA ASP A 493 25.42 2.99 -9.78
C ASP A 493 25.84 1.59 -10.19
N GLY A 494 25.76 1.34 -11.50
CA GLY A 494 26.23 0.11 -12.12
C GLY A 494 25.54 -1.17 -11.64
N CYS A 495 24.26 -1.09 -11.30
CA CYS A 495 23.46 -2.24 -10.87
C CYS A 495 23.15 -3.20 -12.03
N LYS A 496 23.38 -4.50 -11.80
CA LYS A 496 23.12 -5.61 -12.72
C LYS A 496 22.13 -6.62 -12.12
N ALA A 497 21.24 -6.18 -11.24
CA ALA A 497 20.11 -6.97 -10.77
C ALA A 497 19.36 -7.62 -11.95
N LYS A 498 18.74 -8.78 -11.76
CA LYS A 498 17.98 -9.47 -12.81
C LYS A 498 16.83 -8.63 -13.37
N ALA A 499 16.20 -7.83 -12.52
CA ALA A 499 15.13 -6.91 -12.88
C ALA A 499 15.13 -5.71 -11.92
N ILE A 500 14.75 -4.54 -12.43
CA ILE A 500 14.59 -3.31 -11.66
C ILE A 500 13.25 -2.69 -12.03
N THR A 501 12.37 -2.52 -11.04
CA THR A 501 11.03 -1.96 -11.25
C THR A 501 10.74 -0.83 -10.26
N LEU A 502 10.29 0.31 -10.79
CA LEU A 502 9.77 1.45 -10.05
C LEU A 502 8.28 1.58 -10.38
N SER A 503 7.39 1.28 -9.43
CA SER A 503 5.95 1.21 -9.67
C SER A 503 5.11 2.07 -8.71
N GLY A 504 4.21 2.92 -9.22
CA GLY A 504 3.25 3.62 -8.34
C GLY A 504 3.87 4.65 -7.37
N ASN A 505 5.14 5.00 -7.54
CA ASN A 505 5.82 5.94 -6.66
C ASN A 505 5.46 7.40 -7.00
N THR A 506 5.65 8.30 -6.05
CA THR A 506 5.40 9.74 -6.22
C THR A 506 6.66 10.55 -5.93
N TRP A 507 7.05 11.41 -6.86
CA TRP A 507 8.11 12.42 -6.66
C TRP A 507 7.53 13.83 -6.53
N THR A 508 7.94 14.53 -5.48
CA THR A 508 7.69 15.96 -5.28
C THR A 508 9.00 16.71 -5.15
N GLU A 509 9.01 17.99 -5.56
CA GLU A 509 10.16 18.89 -5.37
C GLU A 509 11.50 18.35 -5.89
N ILE A 510 11.51 17.82 -7.11
CA ILE A 510 12.69 17.20 -7.74
C ILE A 510 13.91 18.14 -7.65
N ASP A 511 14.96 17.70 -6.97
CA ASP A 511 16.24 18.40 -6.85
C ASP A 511 17.33 17.62 -7.59
N GLY A 512 17.83 18.19 -8.69
CA GLY A 512 18.78 17.53 -9.59
C GLY A 512 18.12 16.52 -10.55
N TYR A 513 17.63 15.38 -10.05
CA TYR A 513 16.86 14.43 -10.86
C TYR A 513 15.95 13.51 -10.02
N ALA A 514 14.84 13.01 -10.57
CA ALA A 514 13.99 12.04 -9.89
C ALA A 514 14.58 10.62 -9.94
N ILE A 515 14.94 10.16 -11.13
CA ILE A 515 15.50 8.84 -11.40
C ILE A 515 16.74 9.01 -12.27
N GLY A 516 17.82 8.31 -11.95
CA GLY A 516 18.98 8.36 -12.82
C GLY A 516 20.12 7.46 -12.39
N ASN A 517 21.22 7.60 -13.11
CA ASN A 517 22.45 6.89 -12.82
C ASN A 517 23.52 7.79 -12.25
N THR A 518 24.43 7.21 -11.50
CA THR A 518 25.71 7.82 -11.18
C THR A 518 26.82 6.79 -11.32
N PHE A 519 28.06 7.22 -11.24
CA PHE A 519 29.21 6.33 -11.32
C PHE A 519 30.27 6.70 -10.30
N TRP A 520 30.75 5.68 -9.60
CA TRP A 520 31.93 5.76 -8.76
C TRP A 520 32.90 4.61 -9.06
N GLY A 521 34.21 4.91 -9.15
CA GLY A 521 35.27 3.91 -9.35
C GLY A 521 35.95 3.96 -10.73
N ASP A 522 36.06 2.79 -11.39
CA ASP A 522 36.88 2.58 -12.60
C ASP A 522 36.21 2.99 -13.92
N ALA A 523 36.97 3.66 -14.81
CA ALA A 523 36.45 4.18 -16.09
C ALA A 523 35.75 3.13 -16.97
N GLY A 524 36.12 1.86 -16.87
CA GLY A 524 35.50 0.74 -17.58
C GLY A 524 34.00 0.55 -17.27
N ARG A 525 33.50 1.08 -16.14
CA ARG A 525 32.06 1.06 -15.82
C ARG A 525 31.24 1.95 -16.76
N LYS A 526 31.83 2.96 -17.40
CA LYS A 526 31.12 3.86 -18.33
C LYS A 526 30.66 3.18 -19.61
N THR A 527 31.28 2.06 -19.98
CA THR A 527 31.00 1.35 -21.22
C THR A 527 30.34 -0.01 -21.00
N ALA A 528 30.15 -0.42 -19.74
CA ALA A 528 29.45 -1.65 -19.41
C ALA A 528 27.94 -1.54 -19.68
N ALA A 529 27.29 -2.68 -19.89
CA ALA A 529 25.83 -2.76 -19.92
C ALA A 529 25.30 -3.05 -18.50
N TYR A 530 24.19 -2.40 -18.16
CA TYR A 530 23.49 -2.55 -16.89
C TYR A 530 22.02 -2.89 -17.15
N THR A 531 21.35 -3.40 -16.12
CA THR A 531 19.96 -3.85 -16.24
C THR A 531 19.04 -2.68 -16.54
N ASP A 532 18.12 -2.85 -17.49
CA ASP A 532 17.11 -1.84 -17.77
C ASP A 532 16.20 -1.59 -16.56
N VAL A 533 15.67 -0.37 -16.45
CA VAL A 533 14.76 0.06 -15.37
C VAL A 533 13.36 0.21 -15.93
N ASP A 534 12.41 -0.58 -15.42
CA ASP A 534 11.00 -0.46 -15.76
C ASP A 534 10.32 0.54 -14.82
N VAL A 535 9.65 1.54 -15.38
CA VAL A 535 9.04 2.67 -14.66
C VAL A 535 7.56 2.72 -15.03
N THR A 536 6.68 2.32 -14.11
CA THR A 536 5.26 2.06 -14.37
C THR A 536 4.37 2.82 -13.38
N GLY A 537 3.37 3.56 -13.84
CA GLY A 537 2.33 4.12 -12.97
C GLY A 537 2.81 5.15 -11.93
N ASN A 538 3.99 5.75 -12.11
CA ASN A 538 4.54 6.72 -11.17
C ASN A 538 4.01 8.14 -11.42
N SER A 539 4.03 8.99 -10.41
CA SER A 539 3.61 10.39 -10.48
C SER A 539 4.77 11.34 -10.21
N PHE A 540 5.02 12.27 -11.14
CA PHE A 540 6.08 13.28 -11.02
C PHE A 540 5.47 14.68 -10.93
N THR A 541 5.79 15.42 -9.87
CA THR A 541 5.51 16.87 -9.80
C THR A 541 6.78 17.62 -10.19
N ALA A 542 6.82 18.13 -11.43
CA ALA A 542 8.02 18.68 -12.04
C ALA A 542 7.79 20.11 -12.57
N LYS A 543 8.70 21.03 -12.24
CA LYS A 543 8.75 22.40 -12.76
C LYS A 543 9.64 22.45 -14.00
N THR A 544 9.54 23.52 -14.77
CA THR A 544 10.40 23.69 -15.95
C THR A 544 11.87 23.78 -15.54
N GLY A 545 12.73 23.00 -16.20
CA GLY A 545 14.14 22.84 -15.86
C GLY A 545 14.44 21.63 -14.97
N ASP A 546 13.42 21.00 -14.37
CA ASP A 546 13.62 19.75 -13.62
C ASP A 546 13.98 18.60 -14.56
N THR A 547 14.80 17.66 -14.08
CA THR A 547 15.09 16.41 -14.79
C THR A 547 14.34 15.26 -14.13
N ILE A 548 13.43 14.59 -14.84
CA ILE A 548 12.82 13.36 -14.32
C ILE A 548 13.78 12.18 -14.52
N VAL A 549 14.30 11.99 -15.73
CA VAL A 549 15.24 10.92 -16.04
C VAL A 549 16.60 11.47 -16.45
N MET A 550 17.62 11.11 -15.68
CA MET A 550 19.02 11.38 -15.95
C MET A 550 19.73 10.09 -16.41
N ALA A 551 19.63 9.80 -17.71
CA ALA A 551 20.08 8.53 -18.30
C ALA A 551 21.56 8.55 -18.66
N ARG A 552 22.34 7.67 -18.02
CA ARG A 552 23.80 7.52 -18.23
C ARG A 552 24.18 6.03 -18.19
N LEU A 553 25.48 5.72 -18.31
CA LEU A 553 26.05 4.38 -18.11
C LEU A 553 25.51 3.26 -19.03
N ASN A 554 25.03 3.58 -20.23
CA ASN A 554 24.42 2.61 -21.16
C ASN A 554 23.27 1.80 -20.53
N GLN A 555 22.57 2.38 -19.54
CA GLN A 555 21.34 1.81 -18.99
C GLN A 555 20.12 2.35 -19.74
N THR A 556 19.11 1.51 -19.96
CA THR A 556 17.82 1.94 -20.52
C THR A 556 16.80 2.20 -19.43
N PHE A 557 16.08 3.30 -19.50
CA PHE A 557 14.88 3.55 -18.70
C PHE A 557 13.64 3.38 -19.56
N LYS A 558 12.66 2.59 -19.10
CA LYS A 558 11.43 2.29 -19.85
C LYS A 558 10.23 2.82 -19.08
N LEU A 559 9.66 3.91 -19.56
CA LEU A 559 8.50 4.57 -18.99
C LEU A 559 7.28 4.17 -19.80
N ASP A 560 6.30 3.54 -19.15
CA ASP A 560 5.00 3.29 -19.76
C ASP A 560 4.11 4.55 -19.73
N LEU A 561 2.97 4.49 -20.42
CA LEU A 561 2.03 5.62 -20.50
C LEU A 561 1.11 5.74 -19.29
N THR A 562 1.26 4.89 -18.26
CA THR A 562 0.50 5.01 -17.00
C THR A 562 1.18 5.95 -16.02
N ASN A 563 2.45 6.31 -16.25
CA ASN A 563 3.11 7.40 -15.52
C ASN A 563 2.40 8.75 -15.76
N THR A 564 2.55 9.67 -14.82
CA THR A 564 1.98 11.02 -14.92
C THR A 564 3.01 12.10 -14.60
N VAL A 565 2.90 13.26 -15.26
CA VAL A 565 3.65 14.47 -14.96
C VAL A 565 2.65 15.59 -14.66
N ASN A 566 2.76 16.19 -13.47
CA ASN A 566 1.85 17.24 -12.98
C ASN A 566 0.36 16.83 -13.07
N GLY A 567 0.06 15.57 -12.78
CA GLY A 567 -1.30 15.01 -12.81
C GLY A 567 -1.85 14.67 -14.20
N SER A 568 -1.08 14.91 -15.27
CA SER A 568 -1.45 14.54 -16.64
C SER A 568 -0.76 13.24 -17.04
N ALA A 569 -1.45 12.40 -17.81
CA ALA A 569 -0.87 11.17 -18.34
C ALA A 569 0.36 11.49 -19.21
N LEU A 570 1.40 10.67 -19.10
CA LEU A 570 2.64 10.85 -19.83
C LEU A 570 2.43 10.70 -21.34
N THR A 571 2.97 11.63 -22.12
CA THR A 571 3.19 11.46 -23.56
C THR A 571 4.68 11.58 -23.86
N ALA A 572 5.13 10.96 -24.95
CA ALA A 572 6.53 11.02 -25.35
C ALA A 572 6.99 12.48 -25.63
N GLU A 573 6.16 13.26 -26.33
CA GLU A 573 6.46 14.66 -26.67
C GLU A 573 6.58 15.56 -25.44
N GLU A 574 5.65 15.45 -24.49
CA GLU A 574 5.66 16.26 -23.27
C GLU A 574 6.76 15.83 -22.28
N PHE A 575 7.28 14.61 -22.40
CA PHE A 575 8.37 14.14 -21.55
C PHE A 575 9.74 14.71 -21.93
N LEU A 576 9.94 15.08 -23.19
CA LEU A 576 11.24 15.47 -23.72
C LEU A 576 11.98 16.57 -22.91
N PRO A 577 11.30 17.62 -22.39
CA PRO A 577 11.95 18.63 -21.55
C PRO A 577 12.51 18.11 -20.23
N TYR A 578 12.04 16.95 -19.75
CA TYR A 578 12.43 16.34 -18.47
C TYR A 578 13.49 15.24 -18.63
N LEU A 579 13.97 15.00 -19.86
CA LEU A 579 14.99 14.02 -20.18
C LEU A 579 16.37 14.68 -20.29
N SER A 580 17.35 14.11 -19.59
CA SER A 580 18.76 14.50 -19.74
C SER A 580 19.65 13.29 -19.92
N PHE A 581 20.47 13.32 -20.98
CA PHE A 581 21.57 12.37 -21.19
C PHE A 581 22.92 12.85 -20.60
N ASN A 582 22.95 14.06 -20.02
CA ASN A 582 24.16 14.71 -19.51
C ASN A 582 25.37 14.56 -20.45
N ASN A 583 25.32 15.21 -21.61
CA ASN A 583 26.35 15.09 -22.67
C ASN A 583 27.68 15.81 -22.34
N SER A 584 28.05 15.95 -21.07
CA SER A 584 29.38 16.46 -20.72
C SER A 584 30.47 15.48 -21.17
N SER A 585 31.68 15.99 -21.37
CA SER A 585 32.83 15.18 -21.82
C SER A 585 33.08 13.96 -20.92
N ASN A 586 32.70 14.04 -19.64
CA ASN A 586 32.79 12.95 -18.67
C ASN A 586 31.95 11.70 -19.04
N TRP A 587 30.90 11.86 -19.85
CA TRP A 587 29.98 10.77 -20.24
C TRP A 587 30.05 10.44 -21.74
N SER A 588 31.03 10.99 -22.46
CA SER A 588 31.21 10.80 -23.91
C SER A 588 31.38 9.32 -24.35
N GLU A 589 31.78 8.45 -23.42
CA GLU A 589 31.92 7.01 -23.63
C GLU A 589 30.59 6.25 -23.49
N CYS A 590 29.58 6.83 -22.83
CA CYS A 590 28.26 6.23 -22.61
C CYS A 590 27.35 6.44 -23.83
N LYS A 591 27.67 5.80 -24.96
CA LYS A 591 27.00 6.04 -26.25
C LYS A 591 25.62 5.38 -26.39
N GLU A 592 25.31 4.38 -25.55
CA GLU A 592 24.14 3.51 -25.69
C GLU A 592 23.01 3.85 -24.71
N ASN A 593 23.05 5.01 -24.03
CA ASN A 593 21.97 5.40 -23.13
C ASN A 593 20.66 5.55 -23.90
N LYS A 594 19.58 5.00 -23.33
CA LYS A 594 18.26 5.03 -23.94
C LYS A 594 17.19 5.38 -22.91
N VAL A 595 16.19 6.11 -23.34
CA VAL A 595 14.95 6.30 -22.59
C VAL A 595 13.79 6.00 -23.52
N ILE A 596 12.98 5.03 -23.14
CA ILE A 596 11.81 4.59 -23.90
C ILE A 596 10.59 5.17 -23.20
N VAL A 597 9.75 5.89 -23.93
CA VAL A 597 8.48 6.44 -23.44
C VAL A 597 7.35 5.93 -24.33
N GLY A 598 6.55 5.00 -23.82
CA GLY A 598 5.62 4.22 -24.63
C GLY A 598 6.36 3.50 -25.77
N ASP A 599 6.06 3.86 -27.01
CA ASP A 599 6.69 3.28 -28.20
C ASP A 599 7.88 4.10 -28.75
N VAL A 600 8.20 5.26 -28.16
CA VAL A 600 9.26 6.14 -28.64
C VAL A 600 10.56 5.87 -27.91
N THR A 601 11.64 5.63 -28.64
CA THR A 601 12.98 5.42 -28.07
C THR A 601 13.84 6.68 -28.26
N TYR A 602 14.12 7.39 -27.16
CA TYR A 602 15.10 8.47 -27.13
C TYR A 602 16.50 7.90 -26.91
N CYS A 603 17.45 8.32 -27.74
CA CYS A 603 18.83 7.86 -27.72
C CYS A 603 19.78 9.01 -27.41
N ASN A 604 20.90 8.69 -26.76
CA ASN A 604 22.02 9.62 -26.64
C ASN A 604 22.46 10.11 -28.05
N PRO A 605 22.61 11.43 -28.24
CA PRO A 605 22.89 11.99 -29.56
C PRO A 605 24.27 11.63 -30.08
N VAL A 606 25.27 11.34 -29.24
CA VAL A 606 26.67 11.10 -29.62
C VAL A 606 26.85 9.93 -30.59
N SER A 607 25.90 8.98 -30.62
CA SER A 607 25.86 7.90 -31.60
C SER A 607 25.35 8.33 -33.00
N CYS A 608 24.75 9.52 -33.11
CA CYS A 608 24.17 10.07 -34.33
C CYS A 608 24.81 11.40 -34.76
N PHE A 609 24.97 12.37 -33.85
CA PHE A 609 25.54 13.68 -34.09
C PHE A 609 26.10 14.33 -32.82
N THR A 610 26.92 15.36 -32.99
CA THR A 610 27.34 16.27 -31.93
C THR A 610 26.94 17.70 -32.30
N THR A 611 26.41 18.44 -31.34
CA THR A 611 26.13 19.88 -31.48
C THR A 611 27.39 20.70 -31.26
N GLU A 612 27.48 21.84 -31.95
CA GLU A 612 28.60 22.77 -31.87
C GLU A 612 28.14 24.20 -32.21
N ASP A 613 28.98 25.19 -31.89
CA ASP A 613 28.82 26.58 -32.33
C ASP A 613 27.48 27.26 -32.00
N PHE A 614 26.86 26.96 -30.83
CA PHE A 614 25.68 27.70 -30.39
C PHE A 614 26.06 29.08 -29.85
N GLY A 615 25.75 30.12 -30.62
CA GLY A 615 26.12 31.50 -30.28
C GLY A 615 25.54 32.52 -31.24
N ALA A 616 25.86 33.81 -31.00
CA ALA A 616 25.53 34.88 -31.92
C ALA A 616 26.18 34.64 -33.29
N PHE A 617 25.46 34.88 -34.39
CA PHE A 617 25.94 34.67 -35.76
C PHE A 617 26.87 35.80 -36.25
N GLY A 618 27.78 36.23 -35.37
CA GLY A 618 28.76 37.29 -35.58
C GLY A 618 28.18 38.62 -36.08
N ASP A 619 29.06 39.47 -36.58
CA ASP A 619 28.69 40.78 -37.15
C ASP A 619 27.94 40.66 -38.50
N THR A 620 27.94 39.46 -39.09
CA THR A 620 27.34 39.20 -40.41
C THR A 620 25.81 39.19 -40.33
N TRP A 621 25.27 38.79 -39.18
CA TRP A 621 23.83 38.73 -38.98
C TRP A 621 23.45 39.20 -37.56
N PRO A 622 23.49 40.53 -37.32
CA PRO A 622 23.32 41.09 -35.98
C PRO A 622 21.97 40.68 -35.35
N GLY A 623 22.02 40.14 -34.12
CA GLY A 623 20.84 39.69 -33.37
C GLY A 623 20.36 38.28 -33.70
N ALA A 624 20.95 37.62 -34.71
CA ALA A 624 20.71 36.22 -35.00
C ALA A 624 21.64 35.31 -34.20
N TYR A 625 21.17 34.10 -33.93
CA TYR A 625 21.92 33.01 -33.31
C TYR A 625 22.04 31.86 -34.30
N ASN A 626 23.00 30.98 -34.12
CA ASN A 626 23.10 29.77 -34.92
C ASN A 626 23.44 28.60 -34.05
N LEU A 627 22.86 27.45 -34.37
CA LEU A 627 23.28 26.16 -33.84
C LEU A 627 23.86 25.33 -34.97
N GLY A 628 25.08 24.84 -34.80
CA GLY A 628 25.72 23.87 -35.68
C GLY A 628 25.57 22.45 -35.14
N TRP A 629 25.59 21.45 -36.04
CA TRP A 629 25.78 20.06 -35.66
C TRP A 629 26.48 19.27 -36.76
N LYS A 630 27.15 18.19 -36.35
CA LYS A 630 27.87 17.28 -37.23
C LYS A 630 27.48 15.85 -36.96
N TYR A 631 27.17 15.11 -38.01
CA TYR A 631 26.84 13.69 -37.93
C TYR A 631 28.08 12.86 -37.52
N ALA A 632 27.85 11.84 -36.70
CA ALA A 632 28.89 10.91 -36.26
C ALA A 632 29.38 10.05 -37.42
N ASP A 633 30.67 9.69 -37.39
CA ASP A 633 31.26 8.80 -38.38
C ASP A 633 30.56 7.43 -38.35
N GLY A 634 30.10 6.97 -39.52
CA GLY A 634 29.42 5.68 -39.66
C GLY A 634 27.92 5.70 -39.32
N PHE A 635 27.34 6.83 -38.94
CA PHE A 635 25.89 6.97 -38.81
C PHE A 635 25.20 6.86 -40.18
N ASP A 636 24.14 6.05 -40.25
CA ASP A 636 23.33 5.89 -41.47
C ASP A 636 22.31 7.02 -41.62
N TRP A 637 22.75 8.12 -42.22
CA TRP A 637 21.95 9.33 -42.43
C TRP A 637 20.79 9.15 -43.43
N ASP A 638 20.78 8.07 -44.23
CA ASP A 638 19.64 7.77 -45.11
C ASP A 638 18.39 7.41 -44.31
N THR A 639 18.57 6.91 -43.08
CA THR A 639 17.47 6.54 -42.17
C THR A 639 16.77 7.74 -41.52
N ILE A 640 17.30 8.96 -41.68
CA ILE A 640 16.68 10.18 -41.14
C ILE A 640 15.34 10.43 -41.84
N THR A 641 14.30 10.64 -41.04
CA THR A 641 12.92 10.93 -41.48
C THR A 641 12.39 12.28 -40.98
N LYS A 642 12.96 12.82 -39.91
CA LYS A 642 12.63 14.15 -39.37
C LYS A 642 13.87 14.78 -38.74
N ILE A 643 14.05 16.08 -38.94
CA ILE A 643 14.98 16.91 -38.19
C ILE A 643 14.19 18.04 -37.54
N GLU A 644 14.44 18.28 -36.26
CA GLU A 644 13.90 19.41 -35.53
C GLU A 644 15.02 20.14 -34.81
N VAL A 645 15.02 21.47 -34.88
CA VAL A 645 16.05 22.31 -34.30
C VAL A 645 15.37 23.47 -33.60
N GLY A 646 15.66 23.71 -32.33
CA GLY A 646 14.97 24.73 -31.56
C GLY A 646 15.86 25.50 -30.60
N MET A 647 15.41 26.70 -30.23
CA MET A 647 16.10 27.59 -29.30
C MET A 647 15.19 27.86 -28.09
N LEU A 648 15.76 27.78 -26.89
CA LEU A 648 15.05 27.86 -25.61
C LEU A 648 15.61 28.97 -24.71
N ASP A 649 14.77 29.47 -23.80
CA ASP A 649 15.17 30.44 -22.79
C ASP A 649 15.76 29.75 -21.55
N ALA A 650 16.16 30.53 -20.55
CA ALA A 650 16.74 30.00 -19.31
C ALA A 650 15.76 29.13 -18.50
N ALA A 651 14.46 29.27 -18.76
CA ALA A 651 13.42 28.43 -18.17
C ALA A 651 13.09 27.22 -19.04
N GLY A 652 13.77 27.00 -20.18
CA GLY A 652 13.49 25.89 -21.10
C GLY A 652 12.24 26.09 -21.98
N GLN A 653 11.65 27.29 -22.01
CA GLN A 653 10.52 27.59 -22.88
C GLN A 653 10.99 27.82 -24.32
N PRO A 654 10.25 27.33 -25.34
CA PRO A 654 10.65 27.50 -26.72
C PRO A 654 10.54 28.96 -27.16
N LEU A 655 11.60 29.47 -27.81
CA LEU A 655 11.58 30.71 -28.57
C LEU A 655 11.15 30.41 -30.01
N VAL A 656 11.88 29.53 -30.69
CA VAL A 656 11.64 29.14 -32.09
C VAL A 656 11.95 27.67 -32.26
N THR A 657 11.12 26.99 -33.04
CA THR A 657 11.36 25.61 -33.49
C THR A 657 11.28 25.55 -35.01
N TYR A 658 12.26 24.90 -35.62
CA TYR A 658 12.31 24.55 -37.03
C TYR A 658 12.14 23.05 -37.19
N THR A 659 11.25 22.63 -38.09
CA THR A 659 11.01 21.21 -38.38
C THR A 659 11.10 20.93 -39.86
N ALA A 660 11.87 19.91 -40.25
CA ALA A 660 11.94 19.40 -41.60
C ALA A 660 11.58 17.91 -41.61
N SER A 661 10.52 17.56 -42.33
CA SER A 661 10.09 16.18 -42.59
C SER A 661 9.48 16.07 -43.98
N GLY A 662 9.36 14.85 -44.52
CA GLY A 662 8.84 14.64 -45.88
C GLY A 662 9.58 15.48 -46.92
N ASP A 663 8.83 16.21 -47.76
CA ASP A 663 9.36 17.07 -48.83
C ASP A 663 10.40 18.09 -48.34
N GLN A 664 10.26 18.60 -47.11
CA GLN A 664 11.22 19.55 -46.54
C GLN A 664 12.57 18.87 -46.26
N LEU A 665 12.54 17.65 -45.73
CA LEU A 665 13.77 16.88 -45.54
C LEU A 665 14.41 16.49 -46.87
N ASP A 666 13.60 16.16 -47.88
CA ASP A 666 14.10 15.91 -49.24
C ASP A 666 14.79 17.15 -49.82
N TYR A 667 14.24 18.34 -49.60
CA TYR A 667 14.87 19.61 -49.97
C TYR A 667 16.21 19.80 -49.23
N GLN A 668 16.26 19.55 -47.91
CA GLN A 668 17.49 19.64 -47.11
C GLN A 668 18.59 18.69 -47.63
N LYS A 669 18.22 17.47 -48.00
CA LYS A 669 19.15 16.47 -48.58
C LYS A 669 19.60 16.89 -49.98
N LEU A 670 18.69 17.33 -50.85
CA LEU A 670 18.98 17.77 -52.23
C LEU A 670 19.98 18.94 -52.27
N HIS A 671 19.84 19.90 -51.36
CA HIS A 671 20.72 21.07 -51.27
C HIS A 671 21.97 20.84 -50.43
N GLU A 672 22.25 19.58 -50.09
CA GLU A 672 23.41 19.16 -49.32
C GLU A 672 23.51 19.86 -47.94
N TYR A 673 22.38 20.23 -47.31
CA TYR A 673 22.38 20.72 -45.94
C TYR A 673 22.50 19.57 -44.93
N VAL A 674 22.03 18.38 -45.31
CA VAL A 674 22.15 17.13 -44.53
C VAL A 674 23.10 16.19 -45.27
N LYS A 675 24.36 16.09 -44.84
CA LYS A 675 25.31 15.07 -45.30
C LYS A 675 26.48 14.86 -44.31
N PRO A 676 27.17 13.70 -44.32
CA PRO A 676 28.21 13.38 -43.34
C PRO A 676 29.41 14.34 -43.33
N THR A 677 29.78 14.88 -44.50
CA THR A 677 31.02 15.65 -44.67
C THR A 677 30.86 17.16 -44.45
N LYS A 678 29.64 17.64 -44.21
CA LYS A 678 29.35 19.07 -44.04
C LYS A 678 28.66 19.29 -42.71
N GLN A 679 29.15 20.29 -41.98
CA GLN A 679 28.50 20.80 -40.78
C GLN A 679 27.13 21.35 -41.17
N SER A 680 26.10 20.81 -40.54
CA SER A 680 24.73 21.31 -40.66
C SER A 680 24.56 22.50 -39.71
N SER A 681 23.72 23.46 -40.05
CA SER A 681 23.48 24.60 -39.17
C SER A 681 22.09 25.20 -39.36
N ALA A 682 21.55 25.80 -38.30
CA ALA A 682 20.26 26.46 -38.28
C ALA A 682 20.39 27.88 -37.70
N PRO A 683 20.13 28.94 -38.49
CA PRO A 683 20.12 30.31 -37.99
C PRO A 683 18.75 30.68 -37.38
N PHE A 684 18.75 31.16 -36.15
CA PHE A 684 17.59 31.69 -35.43
C PHE A 684 17.60 33.21 -35.43
N TYR A 685 16.49 33.84 -35.77
CA TYR A 685 16.35 35.31 -35.73
C TYR A 685 14.91 35.72 -35.44
N GLN A 686 14.74 36.82 -34.71
CA GLN A 686 13.41 37.44 -34.53
C GLN A 686 13.05 38.29 -35.74
N THR A 687 14.04 39.05 -36.26
CA THR A 687 13.97 39.82 -37.50
C THR A 687 15.29 39.71 -38.26
N TYR A 688 15.24 39.77 -39.60
CA TYR A 688 16.42 39.89 -40.46
C TYR A 688 16.18 40.98 -41.50
N GLN A 689 17.10 41.96 -41.59
CA GLN A 689 16.98 43.10 -42.51
C GLN A 689 15.60 43.77 -42.40
N ASP A 690 15.18 44.03 -41.17
CA ASP A 690 13.87 44.61 -40.80
C ASP A 690 12.64 43.77 -41.20
N LYS A 691 12.84 42.51 -41.63
CA LYS A 691 11.74 41.57 -41.90
C LYS A 691 11.58 40.60 -40.73
N PRO A 692 10.38 40.46 -40.16
CA PRO A 692 10.16 39.47 -39.11
C PRO A 692 10.37 38.04 -39.63
N LEU A 693 10.69 37.13 -38.71
CA LEU A 693 10.69 35.70 -38.98
C LEU A 693 9.35 35.30 -39.59
N ALA A 694 9.40 34.74 -40.80
CA ALA A 694 8.21 34.32 -41.52
C ALA A 694 7.58 33.09 -40.84
N GLU A 695 6.25 33.08 -40.73
CA GLU A 695 5.49 31.91 -40.25
C GLU A 695 5.49 30.80 -41.32
N GLY A 696 5.59 29.54 -40.90
CA GLY A 696 6.01 28.43 -41.76
C GLY A 696 5.04 28.03 -42.87
N ALA A 697 5.49 28.15 -44.12
CA ALA A 697 5.56 27.07 -45.13
C ALA A 697 6.47 27.52 -46.29
N GLY A 698 7.76 27.16 -46.21
CA GLY A 698 8.72 27.19 -47.33
C GLY A 698 9.08 25.77 -47.79
N GLU A 699 10.07 25.63 -48.67
CA GLU A 699 10.60 24.32 -49.09
C GLU A 699 11.61 23.72 -48.10
N ASP A 700 12.16 24.50 -47.14
CA ASP A 700 13.27 24.07 -46.28
C ASP A 700 12.86 23.67 -44.85
N TRP A 701 12.07 24.49 -44.15
CA TRP A 701 11.63 24.26 -42.76
C TRP A 701 10.20 24.73 -42.54
N THR A 702 9.51 24.04 -41.63
CA THR A 702 8.33 24.55 -40.93
C THR A 702 8.82 25.33 -39.71
N VAL A 703 8.37 26.58 -39.55
CA VAL A 703 8.78 27.48 -38.47
C VAL A 703 7.62 27.70 -37.49
N ALA A 704 7.86 27.41 -36.21
CA ALA A 704 6.94 27.70 -35.11
C ALA A 704 7.57 28.69 -34.11
N LYS A 705 6.81 29.72 -33.74
CA LYS A 705 7.16 30.67 -32.66
C LYS A 705 6.64 30.11 -31.34
N GLY A 706 7.51 29.95 -30.36
CA GLY A 706 7.16 29.45 -29.04
C GLY A 706 6.75 30.56 -28.07
N ALA A 707 6.39 30.18 -26.85
CA ALA A 707 5.88 31.11 -25.82
C ALA A 707 6.90 32.19 -25.40
N ALA A 708 8.20 31.91 -25.55
CA ALA A 708 9.29 32.85 -25.23
C ALA A 708 9.78 33.66 -26.45
N PHE A 709 9.11 33.56 -27.61
CA PHE A 709 9.57 34.23 -28.84
C PHE A 709 9.70 35.75 -28.70
N GLU A 710 8.78 36.39 -27.98
CA GLU A 710 8.75 37.85 -27.84
C GLU A 710 9.84 38.40 -26.92
N SER A 711 10.23 37.64 -25.88
CA SER A 711 11.30 38.08 -24.96
C SER A 711 12.68 38.01 -25.62
N TRP A 712 12.87 37.04 -26.53
CA TRP A 712 14.11 36.82 -27.27
C TRP A 712 15.35 36.78 -26.37
N THR A 713 15.30 35.97 -25.31
CA THR A 713 16.41 35.72 -24.37
C THR A 713 16.91 34.28 -24.48
N PRO A 714 17.71 33.93 -25.50
CA PRO A 714 18.23 32.57 -25.65
C PRO A 714 19.15 32.18 -24.50
N ALA A 715 19.05 30.92 -24.06
CA ALA A 715 19.95 30.33 -23.09
C ALA A 715 20.48 28.96 -23.53
N SER A 716 19.70 28.21 -24.30
CA SER A 716 20.11 26.93 -24.86
C SER A 716 19.44 26.67 -26.21
N ALA A 717 19.91 25.66 -26.94
CA ALA A 717 19.31 25.19 -28.16
C ALA A 717 19.46 23.68 -28.28
N TYR A 718 18.61 23.04 -29.10
CA TYR A 718 18.60 21.60 -29.29
C TYR A 718 18.51 21.21 -30.76
N VAL A 719 19.03 20.03 -31.07
CA VAL A 719 18.78 19.28 -32.30
C VAL A 719 18.12 17.96 -31.92
N MET A 720 17.11 17.58 -32.67
CA MET A 720 16.43 16.30 -32.58
C MET A 720 16.36 15.66 -33.96
N ILE A 721 16.88 14.44 -34.09
CA ILE A 721 16.90 13.67 -35.33
C ILE A 721 16.14 12.38 -35.13
N THR A 722 15.07 12.18 -35.91
CA THR A 722 14.33 10.92 -35.95
C THR A 722 14.89 10.05 -37.06
N ALA A 723 15.35 8.85 -36.70
CA ALA A 723 15.90 7.87 -37.63
C ALA A 723 15.42 6.46 -37.29
N GLY A 724 14.69 5.83 -38.21
CA GLY A 724 13.94 4.60 -37.91
C GLY A 724 12.94 4.81 -36.77
N SER A 725 13.01 3.98 -35.73
CA SER A 725 12.19 4.08 -34.51
C SER A 725 12.85 4.92 -33.40
N ASN A 726 14.04 5.48 -33.64
CA ASN A 726 14.82 6.18 -32.63
C ASN A 726 14.75 7.70 -32.82
N VAL A 727 14.82 8.41 -31.71
CA VAL A 727 14.91 9.86 -31.63
C VAL A 727 16.20 10.24 -30.93
N TYR A 728 17.14 10.83 -31.66
CA TYR A 728 18.41 11.30 -31.11
C TYR A 728 18.27 12.75 -30.70
N TYR A 729 18.50 13.05 -29.42
CA TYR A 729 18.23 14.37 -28.85
C TYR A 729 19.49 14.97 -28.20
N GLY A 730 19.93 16.12 -28.72
CA GLY A 730 21.13 16.81 -28.23
C GLY A 730 20.84 18.27 -27.94
N MET A 731 21.15 18.70 -26.72
CA MET A 731 21.02 20.08 -26.26
C MET A 731 22.40 20.71 -26.04
N THR A 732 22.51 22.03 -26.24
CA THR A 732 23.72 22.82 -26.00
C THR A 732 23.35 24.17 -25.38
N ALA A 733 24.07 24.55 -24.33
CA ALA A 733 23.94 25.87 -23.70
C ALA A 733 24.60 26.95 -24.57
N LEU A 734 24.10 28.18 -24.49
CA LEU A 734 24.67 29.32 -25.18
C LEU A 734 26.12 29.54 -24.71
N ALA A 735 27.06 29.65 -25.64
CA ALA A 735 28.44 29.98 -25.31
C ALA A 735 28.52 31.37 -24.64
N GLU A 736 29.27 31.47 -23.54
CA GLU A 736 29.54 32.74 -22.85
C GLU A 736 30.35 33.73 -23.68
#